data_AF-A0A2V8F2Q6-F1
#
_entry.id   AF-A0A2V8F2Q6-F1
#
_cell.length_a   1.000
_cell.length_b   1.000
_cell.length_c   1.000
_cell.angle_alpha   90.00
_cell.angle_beta   90.00
_cell.angle_gamma   90.00
#
_symmetry.space_group_name_H-M   'P 1'
#
loop_
_entity.id
_entity.type
_entity.pdbx_description
1 polymer ?
#
loop_
_entity_poly.entity_id
_entity_poly.type
_entity_poly.pdbx_seq_one_letter_code
_entity_poly.pdbx_strand_id
1 'polypeptide(L)'
;MNTIWCRRPLWVLLLFATLLYPSHSLSALDGAPLDRPFEAIAVGIVVPALVFLAPSFVDTMLARGLIVALLLLKLAGTALLAQGGWCASFRLDEPLHGTIPPALAAAAQAIPIDEPFGVLHSWDVRADWRDPSSSCTAVVTRVYRSQREFPSWFLNLLRHVEPARDDVSMTITGFINPDAPGTVTFATGSGVLRGTVGGKAIAVGPGEARVDVASGAQEVRLTMVMPAGDRWMFVPRWNQQDLWSQVPTITVKPSAIDEVAWRTRGWIELAIGLALVGGWLRSLWTELQPGLASLAWMVTASAAMAALAALEGAGRFSGLLLMAAVAVPMPPRLRNLRGAFLLAGVPWLSFFCAKAFGQIGAVTFYSGDDWLTYQAAGHRIFMAGYWLEGGNAVFNYQPLYRWMAGALHLAFGDSSVGEVYWDAACLLAGALLSFALVDVVAGFPWGMAAAGATLATFTTGTTWYLVGRGLSEVAAAGWAFLAAFCLLRARRGHVAAAVAAGAFATLMFYTRLNHLLFGVALGAMLLPAGVTSWREAAVAWVTRMRARVPAAYALTFGVGLALFTLRTWWYAGTFNPLYGTSLSINDTGLRPWTLASMSTWERVLHSVFTLLLMNEPPRPDVRALFVLAGVAAAALSVLRVPLFKRVPLGLSVTCLGGIAGALVAHTHNYPGRMSIHLVPFAVATLLCAVASGMDRLRARSLLGKANVC
;
A
#
# COMPACT_ATOMS: atom_id res chain seq x y z
N MET A 1 15.22 -14.92 -11.10
CA MET A 1 14.67 -14.29 -9.88
C MET A 1 15.81 -13.84 -8.97
N ASN A 2 16.41 -12.69 -9.28
CA ASN A 2 17.26 -11.96 -8.37
C ASN A 2 16.35 -11.01 -7.60
N THR A 3 15.72 -11.49 -6.51
CA THR A 3 14.88 -10.63 -5.67
C THR A 3 15.77 -9.62 -4.95
N ILE A 4 15.57 -8.36 -5.31
CA ILE A 4 16.37 -7.19 -4.92
C ILE A 4 16.40 -6.99 -3.41
N TRP A 5 15.27 -7.27 -2.77
CA TRP A 5 15.05 -7.23 -1.33
C TRP A 5 16.02 -8.11 -0.52
N CYS A 6 16.59 -9.17 -1.10
CA CYS A 6 17.49 -10.09 -0.40
C CYS A 6 18.98 -9.74 -0.54
N ARG A 7 19.39 -8.85 -1.46
CA ARG A 7 20.80 -8.52 -1.67
C ARG A 7 21.17 -7.09 -1.32
N ARG A 8 20.22 -6.16 -1.40
CA ARG A 8 20.51 -4.71 -1.39
C ARG A 8 19.59 -3.88 -0.46
N PRO A 9 19.17 -4.38 0.72
CA PRO A 9 18.16 -3.69 1.51
C PRO A 9 18.62 -2.31 1.96
N LEU A 10 19.88 -2.16 2.38
CA LEU A 10 20.35 -0.93 3.04
C LEU A 10 20.28 0.31 2.14
N TRP A 11 20.81 0.25 0.92
CA TRP A 11 20.79 1.42 0.02
C TRP A 11 19.39 1.75 -0.51
N VAL A 12 18.54 0.74 -0.70
CA VAL A 12 17.14 0.96 -1.08
C VAL A 12 16.37 1.61 0.08
N LEU A 13 16.56 1.12 1.31
CA LEU A 13 15.97 1.73 2.51
C LEU A 13 16.47 3.17 2.71
N LEU A 14 17.77 3.41 2.54
CA LEU A 14 18.35 4.75 2.65
C LEU A 14 17.79 5.69 1.58
N LEU A 15 17.63 5.21 0.34
CA LEU A 15 16.99 5.97 -0.73
C LEU A 15 15.57 6.41 -0.33
N PHE A 16 14.71 5.48 0.09
CA PHE A 16 13.34 5.82 0.48
C PHE A 16 13.29 6.72 1.72
N ALA A 17 14.13 6.47 2.73
CA ALA A 17 14.26 7.34 3.89
C ALA A 17 14.67 8.76 3.48
N THR A 18 15.58 8.90 2.52
CA THR A 18 16.04 10.20 2.01
C THR A 18 14.96 10.91 1.20
N LEU A 19 14.26 10.19 0.32
CA LEU A 19 13.17 10.76 -0.49
C LEU A 19 12.01 11.22 0.40
N LEU A 20 11.65 10.44 1.42
CA LEU A 20 10.56 10.74 2.35
C LEU A 20 10.93 11.73 3.46
N TYR A 21 12.21 11.98 3.72
CA TYR A 21 12.60 12.93 4.76
C TYR A 21 12.06 14.34 4.44
N PRO A 22 11.32 14.99 5.36
CA PRO A 22 10.73 16.31 5.11
C PRO A 22 11.81 17.38 4.99
N SER A 23 11.72 18.22 3.96
CA SER A 23 12.59 19.37 3.74
C SER A 23 11.97 20.62 4.34
N HIS A 24 12.82 21.47 4.91
CA HIS A 24 12.41 22.80 5.39
C HIS A 24 12.32 23.83 4.24
N SER A 25 12.65 23.45 3.00
CA SER A 25 12.46 24.30 1.82
C SER A 25 11.29 23.82 0.96
N LEU A 26 10.49 24.76 0.45
CA LEU A 26 9.45 24.45 -0.53
C LEU A 26 10.11 24.08 -1.86
N SER A 27 10.07 22.81 -2.23
CA SER A 27 10.64 22.28 -3.48
C SER A 27 9.67 21.30 -4.12
N ALA A 28 9.83 20.98 -5.40
CA ALA A 28 9.00 19.96 -6.06
C ALA A 28 9.32 18.52 -5.61
N LEU A 29 10.26 18.34 -4.67
CA LEU A 29 10.59 17.07 -4.03
C LEU A 29 10.92 17.30 -2.55
N ASP A 30 10.02 17.98 -1.84
CA ASP A 30 10.28 18.42 -0.46
C ASP A 30 10.15 17.27 0.56
N GLY A 31 9.46 16.17 0.24
CA GLY A 31 9.46 14.94 1.02
C GLY A 31 8.09 14.63 1.60
N ALA A 32 8.02 13.96 2.74
CA ALA A 32 6.74 13.68 3.37
C ALA A 32 6.13 14.95 4.02
N PRO A 33 4.81 15.14 3.95
CA PRO A 33 3.86 14.34 3.19
C PRO A 33 3.98 14.58 1.68
N LEU A 34 3.89 13.52 0.87
CA LEU A 34 3.89 13.56 -0.59
C LEU A 34 2.54 14.10 -1.11
N ASP A 35 2.27 15.37 -0.85
CA ASP A 35 0.99 16.04 -1.10
C ASP A 35 0.87 16.64 -2.51
N ARG A 36 1.93 16.55 -3.33
CA ARG A 36 1.95 16.98 -4.72
C ARG A 36 1.94 15.82 -5.71
N PRO A 37 1.25 15.95 -6.87
CA PRO A 37 1.16 14.88 -7.86
C PRO A 37 2.50 14.32 -8.32
N PHE A 38 3.48 15.20 -8.60
CA PHE A 38 4.80 14.78 -9.05
C PHE A 38 5.52 13.92 -8.00
N GLU A 39 5.51 14.33 -6.73
CA GLU A 39 6.18 13.67 -5.62
C GLU A 39 5.56 12.31 -5.31
N ALA A 40 4.23 12.27 -5.17
CA ALA A 40 3.49 11.06 -4.89
C ALA A 40 3.70 10.00 -5.98
N ILE A 41 3.68 10.40 -7.26
CA ILE A 41 3.90 9.47 -8.39
C ILE A 41 5.37 9.05 -8.47
N ALA A 42 6.30 10.00 -8.35
CA ALA A 42 7.73 9.71 -8.45
C ALA A 42 8.19 8.75 -7.35
N VAL A 43 7.88 9.06 -6.09
CA VAL A 43 8.32 8.29 -4.92
C VAL A 43 7.45 7.05 -4.70
N GLY A 44 6.13 7.17 -4.88
CA GLY A 44 5.18 6.09 -4.62
C GLY A 44 5.10 5.01 -5.72
N ILE A 45 5.46 5.35 -6.97
CA ILE A 45 5.30 4.43 -8.12
C ILE A 45 6.59 4.29 -8.93
N VAL A 46 7.15 5.39 -9.42
CA VAL A 46 8.26 5.35 -10.39
C VAL A 46 9.51 4.76 -9.75
N VAL A 47 9.94 5.28 -8.60
CA VAL A 47 11.14 4.81 -7.90
C VAL A 47 11.01 3.32 -7.50
N PRO A 48 9.92 2.83 -6.88
CA PRO A 48 9.73 1.40 -6.62
C PRO A 48 9.81 0.53 -7.89
N ALA A 49 9.21 0.97 -9.00
CA ALA A 49 9.28 0.26 -10.27
C ALA A 49 10.72 0.22 -10.83
N LEU A 50 11.47 1.32 -10.73
CA LEU A 50 12.87 1.40 -11.16
C LEU A 50 13.78 0.53 -10.28
N VAL A 51 13.56 0.51 -8.96
CA VAL A 51 14.22 -0.43 -8.04
C VAL A 51 14.01 -1.85 -8.51
N PHE A 52 12.78 -2.23 -8.88
CA PHE A 52 12.46 -3.57 -9.36
C PHE A 52 13.13 -3.91 -10.70
N LEU A 53 13.07 -3.00 -11.67
CA LEU A 53 13.48 -3.27 -13.05
C LEU A 53 15.01 -3.16 -13.26
N ALA A 54 15.66 -2.16 -12.65
CA ALA A 54 17.07 -1.84 -12.84
C ALA A 54 17.80 -1.63 -11.49
N PRO A 55 17.82 -2.64 -10.60
CA PRO A 55 18.41 -2.51 -9.26
C PRO A 55 19.92 -2.28 -9.24
N SER A 56 20.61 -2.50 -10.37
CA SER A 56 22.06 -2.31 -10.51
C SER A 56 22.47 -0.85 -10.31
N PHE A 57 21.59 0.09 -10.68
CA PHE A 57 21.90 1.51 -10.60
C PHE A 57 22.23 1.95 -9.18
N VAL A 58 21.52 1.41 -8.18
CA VAL A 58 21.73 1.70 -6.75
C VAL A 58 23.13 1.25 -6.25
N ASP A 59 23.79 0.35 -6.98
CA ASP A 59 25.16 -0.08 -6.66
C ASP A 59 26.23 0.88 -7.19
N THR A 60 25.87 1.81 -8.07
CA THR A 60 26.84 2.75 -8.66
C THR A 60 27.29 3.80 -7.65
N MET A 61 28.55 4.25 -7.78
CA MET A 61 29.06 5.36 -6.98
C MET A 61 28.26 6.64 -7.20
N LEU A 62 27.79 6.86 -8.42
CA LEU A 62 26.92 7.99 -8.75
C LEU A 62 25.62 7.95 -7.94
N ALA A 63 24.87 6.84 -7.97
CA ALA A 63 23.61 6.74 -7.25
C ALA A 63 23.81 6.89 -5.73
N ARG A 64 24.81 6.21 -5.16
CA ARG A 64 25.13 6.30 -3.74
C ARG A 64 25.56 7.71 -3.32
N GLY A 65 26.38 8.36 -4.14
CA GLY A 65 26.79 9.74 -3.95
C GLY A 65 25.61 10.71 -3.97
N LEU A 66 24.69 10.56 -4.93
CA LEU A 66 23.48 11.38 -5.02
C LEU A 66 22.50 11.14 -3.86
N ILE A 67 22.32 9.89 -3.41
CA ILE A 67 21.50 9.57 -2.23
C ILE A 67 22.07 10.25 -0.98
N VAL A 68 23.38 10.10 -0.74
CA VAL A 68 24.04 10.73 0.43
C VAL A 68 24.01 12.25 0.32
N ALA A 69 24.25 12.81 -0.86
CA ALA A 69 24.19 14.26 -1.08
C ALA A 69 22.79 14.82 -0.80
N LEU A 70 21.73 14.16 -1.28
CA LEU A 70 20.35 14.57 -1.01
C LEU A 70 20.02 14.48 0.49
N LEU A 71 20.46 13.41 1.16
CA LEU A 71 20.27 13.24 2.60
C LEU A 71 20.97 14.33 3.41
N LEU A 72 22.26 14.57 3.13
CA LEU A 72 23.04 15.61 3.79
C LEU A 72 22.44 16.99 3.56
N LEU A 73 21.96 17.26 2.35
CA LEU A 73 21.28 18.50 2.02
C LEU A 73 20.04 18.66 2.90
N LYS A 74 19.15 17.65 2.92
CA LYS A 74 17.93 17.66 3.75
C LYS A 74 18.22 17.84 5.24
N LEU A 75 19.17 17.08 5.80
CA LEU A 75 19.60 17.19 7.20
C LEU A 75 20.16 18.59 7.53
N ALA A 76 20.97 19.15 6.63
CA ALA A 76 21.48 20.51 6.80
C ALA A 76 20.34 21.55 6.75
N GLY A 77 19.25 21.28 6.04
CA GLY A 77 18.06 22.14 6.03
C GLY A 77 17.36 22.15 7.37
N THR A 78 17.08 20.97 7.90
CA THR A 78 16.45 20.85 9.21
C THR A 78 17.30 21.50 10.31
N ALA A 79 18.62 21.48 10.20
CA ALA A 79 19.52 22.08 11.18
C ALA A 79 19.69 23.61 11.05
N LEU A 80 19.57 24.16 9.84
CA LEU A 80 19.97 25.55 9.55
C LEU A 80 18.82 26.47 9.13
N LEU A 81 17.69 25.92 8.67
CA LEU A 81 16.61 26.68 8.05
C LEU A 81 15.34 26.61 8.88
N ALA A 82 14.61 27.71 8.88
CA ALA A 82 13.23 27.72 9.30
C ALA A 82 12.36 26.94 8.31
N GLN A 83 11.26 26.35 8.80
CA GLN A 83 10.32 25.63 7.95
C GLN A 83 9.64 26.61 6.98
N GLY A 84 9.76 26.33 5.68
CA GLY A 84 9.05 27.04 4.63
C GLY A 84 7.55 26.72 4.65
N GLY A 85 6.73 27.72 4.32
CA GLY A 85 5.28 27.68 4.48
C GLY A 85 4.79 28.52 5.67
N TRP A 86 3.49 28.48 5.93
CA TRP A 86 2.91 29.04 7.17
C TRP A 86 2.50 27.93 8.11
N CYS A 87 2.56 28.20 9.40
CA CYS A 87 2.06 27.28 10.40
C CYS A 87 0.54 27.37 10.48
N ALA A 88 -0.15 26.24 10.49
CA ALA A 88 -1.56 26.13 10.83
C ALA A 88 -1.75 25.35 12.13
N SER A 89 -2.64 25.84 13.00
CA SER A 89 -3.07 25.19 14.22
C SER A 89 -4.58 25.00 14.16
N PHE A 90 -5.01 23.74 14.13
CA PHE A 90 -6.42 23.35 14.21
C PHE A 90 -6.78 23.03 15.65
N ARG A 91 -7.85 23.64 16.16
CA ARG A 91 -8.26 23.49 17.56
C ARG A 91 -9.76 23.43 17.73
N LEU A 92 -10.17 22.69 18.75
CA LEU A 92 -11.49 22.78 19.39
C LEU A 92 -11.43 23.76 20.56
N ASP A 93 -12.59 24.31 20.93
CA ASP A 93 -12.72 25.17 22.12
C ASP A 93 -12.61 24.37 23.43
N GLU A 94 -12.94 23.09 23.39
CA GLU A 94 -12.88 22.16 24.53
C GLU A 94 -12.03 20.92 24.20
N PRO A 95 -11.47 20.23 25.21
CA PRO A 95 -10.80 18.95 25.02
C PRO A 95 -11.67 17.92 24.29
N LEU A 96 -11.03 17.05 23.51
CA LEU A 96 -11.71 15.93 22.86
C LEU A 96 -11.46 14.65 23.66
N HIS A 97 -12.51 14.10 24.26
CA HIS A 97 -12.47 12.78 24.86
C HIS A 97 -13.64 11.96 24.32
N GLY A 98 -13.35 10.76 23.82
CA GLY A 98 -14.39 9.87 23.35
C GLY A 98 -13.83 8.59 22.77
N THR A 99 -14.69 7.87 22.06
CA THR A 99 -14.30 6.65 21.37
C THR A 99 -14.92 6.63 20.00
N ILE A 100 -14.23 6.06 19.02
CA ILE A 100 -14.86 5.71 17.75
C ILE A 100 -15.51 4.33 17.95
N PRO A 101 -16.85 4.26 17.96
CA PRO A 101 -17.53 2.99 18.15
C PRO A 101 -17.24 2.07 16.95
N PRO A 102 -17.08 0.76 17.17
CA PRO A 102 -17.08 -0.20 16.07
C PRO A 102 -18.44 -0.18 15.35
N ALA A 103 -18.47 -0.55 14.07
CA ALA A 103 -19.72 -0.79 13.34
C ALA A 103 -20.63 -1.86 14.00
N LEU A 104 -20.10 -2.67 14.92
CA LEU A 104 -20.85 -3.56 15.81
C LEU A 104 -20.58 -3.23 17.29
N ALA A 105 -21.39 -2.34 17.84
CA ALA A 105 -21.74 -1.98 19.23
C ALA A 105 -21.18 -2.72 20.48
N ALA A 106 -19.96 -3.27 20.47
CA ALA A 106 -19.33 -3.77 21.70
C ALA A 106 -18.30 -2.74 22.20
N ALA A 107 -18.60 -2.11 23.34
CA ALA A 107 -17.80 -1.03 23.95
C ALA A 107 -16.31 -1.37 24.16
N ALA A 108 -15.96 -2.66 24.31
CA ALA A 108 -14.57 -3.12 24.42
C ALA A 108 -13.75 -3.03 23.11
N GLN A 109 -14.37 -2.63 22.00
CA GLN A 109 -13.76 -2.65 20.66
C GLN A 109 -13.54 -1.25 20.08
N ALA A 110 -13.96 -0.21 20.78
CA ALA A 110 -13.83 1.16 20.32
C ALA A 110 -12.36 1.61 20.36
N ILE A 111 -11.96 2.47 19.42
CA ILE A 111 -10.64 3.11 19.48
C ILE A 111 -10.78 4.35 20.36
N PRO A 112 -10.06 4.45 21.49
CA PRO A 112 -10.16 5.63 22.34
C PRO A 112 -9.44 6.80 21.66
N ILE A 113 -10.11 7.95 21.63
CA ILE A 113 -9.57 9.20 21.11
C ILE A 113 -9.47 10.18 22.27
N ASP A 114 -8.30 10.77 22.41
CA ASP A 114 -7.96 11.65 23.52
C ASP A 114 -7.06 12.79 23.02
N GLU A 115 -7.63 13.99 22.89
CA GLU A 115 -6.91 15.24 22.62
C GLU A 115 -7.15 16.21 23.79
N PRO A 116 -6.37 16.10 24.87
CA PRO A 116 -6.64 16.79 26.14
C PRO A 116 -6.51 18.32 26.05
N PHE A 117 -5.85 18.83 25.01
CA PHE A 117 -5.67 20.27 24.77
C PHE A 117 -6.55 20.81 23.63
N GLY A 118 -7.46 19.98 23.11
CA GLY A 118 -8.30 20.31 21.94
C GLY A 118 -7.49 20.55 20.67
N VAL A 119 -6.23 20.11 20.61
CA VAL A 119 -5.34 20.25 19.45
C VAL A 119 -5.66 19.13 18.46
N LEU A 120 -5.84 19.49 17.19
CA LEU A 120 -6.24 18.54 16.15
C LEU A 120 -5.09 18.34 15.16
N HIS A 121 -4.38 17.22 15.30
CA HIS A 121 -3.24 16.87 14.46
C HIS A 121 -3.69 16.43 13.06
N SER A 122 -2.94 16.90 12.06
CA SER A 122 -3.00 16.38 10.69
C SER A 122 -1.82 15.44 10.44
N TRP A 123 -1.83 14.68 9.35
CA TRP A 123 -0.70 13.84 8.95
C TRP A 123 0.43 14.63 8.26
N ASP A 124 0.75 15.82 8.77
CA ASP A 124 1.83 16.65 8.26
C ASP A 124 3.07 16.57 9.14
N VAL A 125 4.03 15.74 8.73
CA VAL A 125 5.27 15.48 9.49
C VAL A 125 6.25 16.65 9.48
N ARG A 126 5.97 17.72 8.72
CA ARG A 126 6.73 18.98 8.74
C ARG A 126 6.38 19.83 9.97
N ALA A 127 5.23 19.55 10.60
CA ALA A 127 4.72 20.27 11.76
C ALA A 127 5.13 19.57 13.09
N ASP A 128 4.71 20.08 14.24
CA ASP A 128 4.97 19.49 15.56
C ASP A 128 4.00 18.32 15.83
N TRP A 129 4.01 17.33 14.94
CA TRP A 129 2.95 16.31 14.82
C TRP A 129 2.87 15.31 15.99
N ARG A 130 3.89 15.25 16.86
CA ARG A 130 3.93 14.38 18.05
C ARG A 130 3.70 15.12 19.36
N ASP A 131 3.63 16.45 19.34
CA ASP A 131 3.47 17.24 20.55
C ASP A 131 1.97 17.37 20.88
N PRO A 132 1.50 16.86 22.03
CA PRO A 132 0.10 16.99 22.43
C PRO A 132 -0.36 18.46 22.58
N SER A 133 0.54 19.39 22.90
CA SER A 133 0.24 20.83 22.98
C SER A 133 0.78 21.63 21.80
N SER A 134 0.93 20.96 20.65
CA SER A 134 1.51 21.52 19.43
C SER A 134 0.99 22.92 19.09
N SER A 135 1.93 23.83 18.84
CA SER A 135 1.65 25.16 18.29
C SER A 135 1.38 25.12 16.78
N CYS A 136 1.81 24.03 16.13
CA CYS A 136 1.74 23.84 14.69
C CYS A 136 1.29 22.42 14.33
N THR A 137 0.04 22.27 13.91
CA THR A 137 -0.54 20.96 13.57
C THR A 137 -0.48 20.63 12.09
N ALA A 138 -0.20 21.62 11.23
CA ALA A 138 0.07 21.44 9.80
C ALA A 138 0.91 22.60 9.24
N VAL A 139 1.58 22.38 8.10
CA VAL A 139 2.26 23.45 7.36
C VAL A 139 1.48 23.77 6.09
N VAL A 140 1.02 25.00 5.96
CA VAL A 140 0.35 25.52 4.76
C VAL A 140 1.41 25.90 3.74
N THR A 141 1.41 25.19 2.61
CA THR A 141 2.41 25.35 1.53
C THR A 141 1.79 25.52 0.15
N ARG A 142 0.45 25.55 0.07
CA ARG A 142 -0.33 25.65 -1.16
C ARG A 142 -1.70 26.26 -0.89
N VAL A 143 -2.41 26.58 -1.96
CA VAL A 143 -3.81 27.02 -1.89
C VAL A 143 -4.74 25.85 -1.55
N TYR A 144 -5.82 26.13 -0.83
CA TYR A 144 -6.89 25.18 -0.55
C TYR A 144 -8.19 25.66 -1.18
N ARG A 145 -8.61 25.03 -2.28
CA ARG A 145 -9.81 25.43 -3.06
C ARG A 145 -11.09 24.75 -2.59
N SER A 146 -10.98 23.68 -1.81
CA SER A 146 -12.10 22.92 -1.27
C SER A 146 -11.73 22.35 0.10
N GLN A 147 -12.73 21.93 0.89
CA GLN A 147 -12.50 21.24 2.17
C GLN A 147 -11.54 20.05 2.02
N ARG A 148 -11.59 19.34 0.89
CA ARG A 148 -10.74 18.18 0.66
C ARG A 148 -9.25 18.53 0.56
N GLU A 149 -8.89 19.77 0.24
CA GLU A 149 -7.48 20.16 0.13
C GLU A 149 -6.87 20.58 1.47
N PHE A 150 -7.69 20.79 2.50
CA PHE A 150 -7.21 21.12 3.84
C PHE A 150 -6.58 19.90 4.53
N PRO A 151 -5.50 20.11 5.30
CA PRO A 151 -4.90 19.09 6.16
C PRO A 151 -5.81 18.86 7.40
N SER A 152 -6.95 18.22 7.15
CA SER A 152 -8.10 18.12 8.04
C SER A 152 -8.53 16.67 8.29
N TRP A 153 -7.60 15.71 8.21
CA TRP A 153 -7.90 14.29 8.43
C TRP A 153 -8.62 14.01 9.76
N PHE A 154 -8.36 14.79 10.81
CA PHE A 154 -9.05 14.71 12.10
C PHE A 154 -10.58 14.83 12.00
N LEU A 155 -11.15 15.40 10.93
CA LEU A 155 -12.59 15.39 10.68
C LEU A 155 -13.17 13.98 10.56
N ASN A 156 -12.36 13.00 10.17
CA ASN A 156 -12.75 11.59 10.23
C ASN A 156 -13.04 11.14 11.67
N LEU A 157 -12.30 11.66 12.65
CA LEU A 157 -12.53 11.39 14.07
C LEU A 157 -13.75 12.16 14.56
N LEU A 158 -13.80 13.47 14.35
CA LEU A 158 -14.82 14.35 14.91
C LEU A 158 -16.26 13.99 14.48
N ARG A 159 -16.42 13.49 13.26
CA ARG A 159 -17.72 13.06 12.72
C ARG A 159 -18.24 11.74 13.30
N HIS A 160 -17.37 10.95 13.92
CA HIS A 160 -17.69 9.58 14.37
C HIS A 160 -17.41 9.35 15.86
N VAL A 161 -16.76 10.30 16.54
CA VAL A 161 -16.61 10.29 18.00
C VAL A 161 -17.95 10.61 18.64
N GLU A 162 -18.25 9.99 19.78
CA GLU A 162 -19.47 10.27 20.55
C GLU A 162 -19.12 11.07 21.82
N PRO A 163 -19.70 12.27 22.04
CA PRO A 163 -20.61 13.00 21.15
C PRO A 163 -19.88 13.64 19.95
N ALA A 164 -20.57 13.77 18.81
CA ALA A 164 -20.01 14.37 17.60
C ALA A 164 -19.66 15.85 17.81
N ARG A 165 -18.61 16.32 17.12
CA ARG A 165 -18.06 17.68 17.24
C ARG A 165 -17.88 18.31 15.86
N ASP A 166 -18.28 19.57 15.72
CA ASP A 166 -18.19 20.33 14.46
C ASP A 166 -17.53 21.72 14.62
N ASP A 167 -17.08 22.04 15.83
CA ASP A 167 -16.53 23.33 16.24
C ASP A 167 -15.02 23.43 16.02
N VAL A 168 -14.60 23.53 14.75
CA VAL A 168 -13.17 23.63 14.40
C VAL A 168 -12.76 25.06 14.05
N SER A 169 -11.72 25.54 14.73
CA SER A 169 -11.02 26.77 14.37
C SER A 169 -9.66 26.47 13.75
N MET A 170 -9.23 27.32 12.81
CA MET A 170 -7.90 27.25 12.21
C MET A 170 -7.18 28.59 12.44
N THR A 171 -6.07 28.57 13.15
CA THR A 171 -5.17 29.73 13.28
C THR A 171 -3.97 29.54 12.37
N ILE A 172 -3.57 30.58 11.65
CA ILE A 172 -2.46 30.60 10.72
C ILE A 172 -1.45 31.65 11.18
N THR A 173 -0.20 31.25 11.31
CA THR A 173 0.91 32.13 11.69
C THR A 173 2.11 31.93 10.78
N GLY A 174 2.86 33.01 10.55
CA GLY A 174 4.10 32.95 9.78
C GLY A 174 4.54 34.31 9.29
N PHE A 175 5.41 34.32 8.29
CA PHE A 175 5.96 35.52 7.68
C PHE A 175 5.89 35.42 6.16
N ILE A 176 5.79 36.58 5.52
CA ILE A 176 6.06 36.79 4.08
C ILE A 176 7.23 37.74 3.96
N ASN A 177 8.15 37.48 3.03
CA ASN A 177 9.34 38.31 2.85
C ASN A 177 9.52 38.76 1.39
N PRO A 178 8.65 39.65 0.87
CA PRO A 178 8.73 40.10 -0.51
C PRO A 178 9.90 41.08 -0.74
N ASP A 179 10.58 40.92 -1.87
CA ASP A 179 11.69 41.81 -2.29
C ASP A 179 11.21 43.24 -2.61
N ALA A 180 9.95 43.39 -3.01
CA ALA A 180 9.32 44.67 -3.36
C ALA A 180 7.91 44.76 -2.77
N PRO A 181 7.38 45.97 -2.52
CA PRO A 181 6.00 46.16 -2.09
C PRO A 181 5.00 45.54 -3.08
N GLY A 182 3.88 45.05 -2.57
CA GLY A 182 2.82 44.45 -3.38
C GLY A 182 1.54 44.22 -2.59
N THR A 183 0.60 43.48 -3.18
CA THR A 183 -0.71 43.22 -2.56
C THR A 183 -0.91 41.73 -2.33
N VAL A 184 -1.23 41.35 -1.09
CA VAL A 184 -1.73 40.01 -0.76
C VAL A 184 -3.24 40.02 -0.84
N THR A 185 -3.81 39.04 -1.53
CA THR A 185 -5.26 38.80 -1.58
C THR A 185 -5.58 37.46 -0.94
N PHE A 186 -6.57 37.42 -0.07
CA PHE A 186 -7.12 36.18 0.47
C PHE A 186 -8.53 35.98 -0.08
N ALA A 187 -8.78 34.83 -0.71
CA ALA A 187 -10.12 34.40 -1.07
C ALA A 187 -10.59 33.28 -0.14
N THR A 188 -11.81 33.41 0.37
CA THR A 188 -12.41 32.52 1.38
C THR A 188 -13.81 32.07 0.95
N GLY A 189 -14.14 30.84 1.33
CA GLY A 189 -15.42 30.20 1.04
C GLY A 189 -16.48 30.55 2.09
N SER A 190 -17.11 29.55 2.71
CA SER A 190 -18.07 29.78 3.79
C SER A 190 -17.44 30.27 5.11
N GLY A 191 -16.13 30.13 5.27
CA GLY A 191 -15.42 30.53 6.49
C GLY A 191 -15.24 32.04 6.62
N VAL A 192 -15.08 32.49 7.86
CA VAL A 192 -14.77 33.89 8.19
C VAL A 192 -13.31 33.97 8.64
N LEU A 193 -12.49 34.69 7.89
CA LEU A 193 -11.09 34.93 8.15
C LEU A 193 -10.91 36.33 8.76
N ARG A 194 -10.17 36.42 9.87
CA ARG A 194 -9.84 37.67 10.54
C ARG A 194 -8.38 37.64 10.99
N GLY A 195 -7.76 38.80 11.14
CA GLY A 195 -6.40 38.87 11.70
C GLY A 195 -5.62 40.06 11.17
N THR A 196 -4.31 39.88 11.01
CA THR A 196 -3.38 40.93 10.59
C THR A 196 -2.33 40.41 9.62
N VAL A 197 -1.93 41.26 8.67
CA VAL A 197 -0.78 41.06 7.77
C VAL A 197 0.06 42.32 7.78
N GLY A 198 1.33 42.23 8.19
CA GLY A 198 2.21 43.38 8.35
C GLY A 198 1.63 44.44 9.29
N GLY A 199 0.91 44.01 10.34
CA GLY A 199 0.20 44.89 11.29
C GLY A 199 -1.11 45.50 10.78
N LYS A 200 -1.48 45.32 9.50
CA LYS A 200 -2.76 45.79 8.95
C LYS A 200 -3.86 44.77 9.18
N ALA A 201 -4.98 45.20 9.74
CA ALA A 201 -6.12 44.33 10.01
C ALA A 201 -6.80 43.87 8.72
N ILE A 202 -7.24 42.61 8.72
CA ILE A 202 -8.05 42.00 7.65
C ILE A 202 -9.25 41.28 8.29
N ALA A 203 -10.41 41.41 7.65
CA ALA A 203 -11.60 40.64 7.96
C ALA A 203 -12.35 40.36 6.65
N VAL A 204 -12.61 39.09 6.37
CA VAL A 204 -13.32 38.65 5.16
C VAL A 204 -14.19 37.44 5.48
N GLY A 205 -15.45 37.50 5.07
CA GLY A 205 -16.36 36.35 5.07
C GLY A 205 -16.24 35.59 3.75
N PRO A 206 -17.34 35.18 3.12
CA PRO A 206 -17.31 34.73 1.73
C PRO A 206 -16.90 35.86 0.78
N GLY A 207 -15.82 35.67 0.03
CA GLY A 207 -15.32 36.66 -0.92
C GLY A 207 -13.80 36.84 -0.87
N GLU A 208 -13.35 38.05 -1.18
CA GLU A 208 -11.93 38.40 -1.24
C GLU A 208 -11.61 39.63 -0.39
N ALA A 209 -10.45 39.62 0.27
CA ALA A 209 -9.88 40.81 0.89
C ALA A 209 -8.43 41.02 0.44
N ARG A 210 -8.06 42.29 0.31
CA ARG A 210 -6.76 42.73 -0.19
C ARG A 210 -6.04 43.55 0.88
N VAL A 211 -4.75 43.32 1.03
CA VAL A 211 -3.89 44.04 1.97
C VAL A 211 -2.60 44.39 1.24
N ASP A 212 -2.24 45.67 1.27
CA ASP A 212 -0.95 46.12 0.75
C ASP A 212 0.16 45.81 1.76
N VAL A 213 1.23 45.20 1.27
CA VAL A 213 2.33 44.67 2.06
C VAL A 213 3.62 45.35 1.60
N ALA A 214 4.39 45.86 2.55
CA ALA A 214 5.69 46.46 2.29
C ALA A 214 6.74 45.38 1.96
N SER A 215 7.88 45.79 1.39
CA SER A 215 9.04 44.91 1.22
C SER A 215 9.61 44.47 2.57
N GLY A 216 10.29 43.33 2.60
CA GLY A 216 10.91 42.77 3.80
C GLY A 216 9.92 41.94 4.64
N ALA A 217 10.43 41.33 5.71
CA ALA A 217 9.66 40.37 6.51
C ALA A 217 8.44 41.00 7.21
N GLN A 218 7.24 40.56 6.83
CA GLN A 218 5.97 40.96 7.41
C GLN A 218 5.30 39.77 8.11
N GLU A 219 4.86 39.96 9.35
CA GLU A 219 4.14 38.93 10.11
C GLU A 219 2.73 38.72 9.54
N VAL A 220 2.32 37.45 9.47
CA VAL A 220 0.97 37.00 9.12
C VAL A 220 0.39 36.30 10.34
N ARG A 221 -0.75 36.77 10.82
CA ARG A 221 -1.50 36.13 11.90
C ARG A 221 -2.98 36.19 11.55
N LEU A 222 -3.55 35.04 11.22
CA LEU A 222 -4.93 34.93 10.77
C LEU A 222 -5.65 33.87 11.59
N THR A 223 -6.94 34.04 11.78
CA THR A 223 -7.83 33.05 12.38
C THR A 223 -9.01 32.90 11.44
N MET A 224 -9.28 31.66 11.05
CA MET A 224 -10.41 31.27 10.23
C MET A 224 -11.34 30.40 11.07
N VAL A 225 -12.58 30.86 11.23
CA VAL A 225 -13.65 30.03 11.79
C VAL A 225 -14.21 29.19 10.66
N MET A 226 -14.17 27.87 10.82
CA MET A 226 -14.59 26.91 9.80
C MET A 226 -15.99 26.37 10.13
N PRO A 227 -17.07 26.93 9.56
CA PRO A 227 -18.41 26.46 9.87
C PRO A 227 -18.64 25.05 9.32
N ALA A 228 -19.59 24.33 9.91
CA ALA A 228 -20.03 23.03 9.41
C ALA A 228 -20.40 23.10 7.92
N GLY A 229 -20.01 22.06 7.16
CA GLY A 229 -20.23 21.93 5.72
C GLY A 229 -18.95 21.92 4.88
N ASP A 230 -19.11 21.88 3.55
CA ASP A 230 -18.04 21.46 2.64
C ASP A 230 -17.41 22.62 1.83
N ARG A 231 -17.88 23.85 2.03
CA ARG A 231 -17.48 25.03 1.23
C ARG A 231 -16.27 25.78 1.80
N TRP A 232 -15.30 25.05 2.37
CA TRP A 232 -14.08 25.65 2.89
C TRP A 232 -13.13 25.99 1.76
N MET A 233 -12.53 27.17 1.84
CA MET A 233 -11.56 27.65 0.86
C MET A 233 -10.62 28.65 1.55
N PHE A 234 -9.33 28.53 1.26
CA PHE A 234 -8.26 29.42 1.68
C PHE A 234 -7.27 29.58 0.53
N VAL A 235 -7.40 30.66 -0.23
CA VAL A 235 -6.60 30.91 -1.44
C VAL A 235 -5.83 32.23 -1.29
N PRO A 236 -4.62 32.19 -0.71
CA PRO A 236 -3.73 33.35 -0.67
C PRO A 236 -3.07 33.59 -2.04
N ARG A 237 -3.01 34.85 -2.47
CA ARG A 237 -2.38 35.28 -3.73
C ARG A 237 -1.49 36.49 -3.52
N TRP A 238 -0.34 36.53 -4.20
CA TRP A 238 0.52 37.70 -4.32
C TRP A 238 0.36 38.32 -5.69
N ASN A 239 -0.09 39.58 -5.79
CA ASN A 239 -0.34 40.25 -7.06
C ASN A 239 -1.17 39.40 -8.03
N GLN A 240 -2.24 38.77 -7.53
CA GLN A 240 -3.14 37.84 -8.23
C GLN A 240 -2.53 36.49 -8.67
N GLN A 241 -1.26 36.23 -8.39
CA GLN A 241 -0.60 34.95 -8.64
C GLN A 241 -0.52 34.12 -7.35
N ASP A 242 -0.18 32.83 -7.47
CA ASP A 242 -0.04 31.91 -6.34
C ASP A 242 1.06 32.40 -5.36
N LEU A 243 0.69 32.67 -4.11
CA LEU A 243 1.61 33.25 -3.12
C LEU A 243 2.91 32.45 -2.97
N TRP A 244 2.79 31.12 -2.88
CA TRP A 244 3.87 30.20 -2.54
C TRP A 244 4.97 30.13 -3.60
N SER A 245 4.60 30.40 -4.85
CA SER A 245 5.54 30.49 -5.97
C SER A 245 6.24 31.85 -6.11
N GLN A 246 5.69 32.90 -5.50
CA GLN A 246 6.11 34.29 -5.75
C GLN A 246 6.93 34.89 -4.62
N VAL A 247 6.60 34.56 -3.37
CA VAL A 247 7.18 35.22 -2.20
C VAL A 247 7.66 34.16 -1.20
N PRO A 248 8.84 34.34 -0.58
CA PRO A 248 9.27 33.49 0.52
C PRO A 248 8.23 33.51 1.66
N THR A 249 7.74 32.33 2.03
CA THR A 249 6.86 32.11 3.17
C THR A 249 7.54 31.21 4.18
N ILE A 250 7.52 31.62 5.46
CA ILE A 250 8.27 30.94 6.52
C ILE A 250 7.44 30.93 7.81
N THR A 251 7.53 29.88 8.61
CA THR A 251 6.79 29.73 9.88
C THR A 251 7.26 30.70 10.96
N VAL A 252 8.52 31.12 10.92
CA VAL A 252 9.13 32.09 11.84
C VAL A 252 9.81 33.22 11.07
N LYS A 253 10.30 34.23 11.81
CA LYS A 253 10.96 35.39 11.19
C LYS A 253 12.19 34.92 10.40
N PRO A 254 12.32 35.28 9.10
CA PRO A 254 13.44 34.86 8.26
C PRO A 254 14.79 35.33 8.84
N SER A 255 15.78 34.44 8.79
CA SER A 255 17.19 34.78 8.92
C SER A 255 17.81 35.10 7.55
N ALA A 256 19.02 35.67 7.55
CA ALA A 256 19.76 35.92 6.30
C ALA A 256 20.09 34.62 5.54
N ILE A 257 20.23 33.50 6.24
CA ILE A 257 20.47 32.19 5.62
C ILE A 257 19.21 31.72 4.90
N ASP A 258 18.02 31.93 5.49
CA ASP A 258 16.75 31.55 4.88
C ASP A 258 16.51 32.29 3.54
N GLU A 259 16.86 33.58 3.47
CA GLU A 259 16.72 34.39 2.26
C GLU A 259 17.54 33.86 1.08
N VAL A 260 18.79 33.44 1.35
CA VAL A 260 19.68 32.87 0.33
C VAL A 260 19.24 31.45 -0.04
N ALA A 261 18.90 30.65 0.95
CA ALA A 261 18.53 29.25 0.77
C ALA A 261 17.23 29.09 -0.03
N TRP A 262 16.24 29.95 0.22
CA TRP A 262 14.96 29.96 -0.51
C TRP A 262 15.14 29.94 -2.03
N ARG A 263 16.07 30.76 -2.55
CA ARG A 263 16.27 30.93 -4.00
C ARG A 263 16.96 29.76 -4.68
N THR A 264 17.79 29.01 -3.95
CA THR A 264 18.77 28.09 -4.55
C THR A 264 18.52 26.64 -4.19
N ARG A 265 18.11 26.38 -2.96
CA ARG A 265 18.08 25.03 -2.39
C ARG A 265 17.02 24.13 -3.01
N GLY A 266 15.80 24.63 -3.18
CA GLY A 266 14.72 23.84 -3.77
C GLY A 266 15.07 23.33 -5.18
N TRP A 267 15.81 24.13 -5.94
CA TRP A 267 16.33 23.74 -7.25
C TRP A 267 17.44 22.69 -7.17
N ILE A 268 18.31 22.75 -6.17
CA ILE A 268 19.37 21.74 -5.96
C ILE A 268 18.74 20.39 -5.58
N GLU A 269 17.76 20.37 -4.66
CA GLU A 269 17.05 19.15 -4.27
C GLU A 269 16.37 18.50 -5.49
N LEU A 270 15.66 19.30 -6.28
CA LEU A 270 15.03 18.85 -7.52
C LEU A 270 16.07 18.34 -8.54
N ALA A 271 17.18 19.05 -8.74
CA ALA A 271 18.22 18.65 -9.68
C ALA A 271 18.87 17.31 -9.30
N ILE A 272 19.13 17.08 -8.01
CA ILE A 272 19.66 15.80 -7.51
C ILE A 272 18.62 14.68 -7.72
N GLY A 273 17.35 14.94 -7.42
CA GLY A 273 16.25 14.01 -7.66
C GLY A 273 16.10 13.62 -9.14
N LEU A 274 16.14 14.60 -10.03
CA LEU A 274 16.09 14.38 -11.49
C LEU A 274 17.34 13.65 -11.99
N ALA A 275 18.53 13.94 -11.46
CA ALA A 275 19.76 13.23 -11.79
C ALA A 275 19.69 11.75 -11.36
N LEU A 276 19.12 11.47 -10.18
CA LEU A 276 18.86 10.10 -9.72
C LEU A 276 17.92 9.37 -10.68
N VAL A 277 16.74 9.92 -10.96
CA VAL A 277 15.74 9.29 -11.84
C VAL A 277 16.27 9.15 -13.28
N GLY A 278 16.91 10.19 -13.82
CA GLY A 278 17.48 10.19 -15.17
C GLY A 278 18.62 9.18 -15.33
N GLY A 279 19.55 9.11 -14.36
CA GLY A 279 20.60 8.09 -14.33
C GLY A 279 20.03 6.67 -14.28
N TRP A 280 18.95 6.49 -13.53
CA TRP A 280 18.27 5.21 -13.41
C TRP A 280 17.55 4.80 -14.69
N LEU A 281 16.83 5.73 -15.34
CA LEU A 281 16.17 5.50 -16.63
C LEU A 281 17.19 5.16 -17.71
N ARG A 282 18.36 5.82 -17.70
CA ARG A 282 19.48 5.45 -18.57
C ARG A 282 19.95 4.01 -18.29
N SER A 283 20.17 3.64 -17.02
CA SER A 283 20.54 2.27 -16.64
C SER A 283 19.50 1.25 -17.12
N LEU A 284 18.22 1.53 -16.89
CA LEU A 284 17.09 0.72 -17.33
C LEU A 284 17.10 0.49 -18.83
N TRP A 285 17.26 1.57 -19.60
CA TRP A 285 17.30 1.51 -21.06
C TRP A 285 18.46 0.62 -21.53
N THR A 286 19.66 0.82 -20.97
CA THR A 286 20.85 0.04 -21.32
C THR A 286 20.74 -1.44 -20.94
N GLU A 287 20.10 -1.77 -19.81
CA GLU A 287 19.96 -3.15 -19.35
C GLU A 287 18.89 -3.93 -20.11
N LEU A 288 17.72 -3.33 -20.36
CA LEU A 288 16.57 -4.08 -20.85
C LEU A 288 16.46 -4.06 -22.38
N GLN A 289 16.65 -2.90 -23.00
CA GLN A 289 16.39 -2.60 -24.42
C GLN A 289 15.22 -3.46 -25.00
N PRO A 290 13.97 -3.16 -24.62
CA PRO A 290 12.83 -4.06 -24.80
C PRO A 290 12.38 -4.31 -26.25
N GLY A 291 12.91 -3.58 -27.22
CA GLY A 291 12.51 -3.69 -28.64
C GLY A 291 11.24 -2.88 -28.95
N LEU A 292 11.03 -2.57 -30.23
CA LEU A 292 9.98 -1.63 -30.65
C LEU A 292 8.56 -2.12 -30.33
N ALA A 293 8.26 -3.40 -30.55
CA ALA A 293 6.93 -3.96 -30.30
C ALA A 293 6.54 -3.88 -28.82
N SER A 294 7.47 -4.22 -27.92
CA SER A 294 7.24 -4.17 -26.48
C SER A 294 7.15 -2.74 -25.96
N LEU A 295 7.94 -1.81 -26.52
CA LEU A 295 7.81 -0.38 -26.22
C LEU A 295 6.47 0.19 -26.69
N ALA A 296 6.06 -0.12 -27.92
CA ALA A 296 4.78 0.30 -28.46
C ALA A 296 3.63 -0.20 -27.58
N TRP A 297 3.64 -1.48 -27.20
CA TRP A 297 2.67 -2.04 -26.25
C TRP A 297 2.70 -1.32 -24.90
N MET A 298 3.88 -1.11 -24.29
CA MET A 298 3.98 -0.43 -23.01
C MET A 298 3.32 0.95 -23.05
N VAL A 299 3.61 1.74 -24.09
CA VAL A 299 3.06 3.09 -24.24
C VAL A 299 1.56 3.04 -24.50
N THR A 300 1.11 2.25 -25.47
CA THR A 300 -0.31 2.20 -25.85
C THR A 300 -1.18 1.58 -24.76
N ALA A 301 -0.73 0.50 -24.14
CA ALA A 301 -1.44 -0.12 -23.03
C ALA A 301 -1.47 0.82 -21.81
N SER A 302 -0.38 1.52 -21.48
CA SER A 302 -0.39 2.48 -20.36
C SER A 302 -1.34 3.64 -20.60
N ALA A 303 -1.38 4.19 -21.82
CA ALA A 303 -2.33 5.23 -22.21
C ALA A 303 -3.78 4.73 -22.16
N ALA A 304 -4.06 3.54 -22.70
CA ALA A 304 -5.39 2.92 -22.65
C ALA A 304 -5.83 2.64 -21.21
N MET A 305 -4.92 2.18 -20.35
CA MET A 305 -5.16 1.94 -18.93
C MET A 305 -5.45 3.24 -18.17
N ALA A 306 -4.69 4.31 -18.44
CA ALA A 306 -4.97 5.63 -17.86
C ALA A 306 -6.34 6.17 -18.32
N ALA A 307 -6.70 5.99 -19.59
CA ALA A 307 -8.02 6.36 -20.10
C ALA A 307 -9.15 5.54 -19.44
N LEU A 308 -8.97 4.21 -19.28
CA LEU A 308 -9.92 3.36 -18.57
C LEU A 308 -10.12 3.77 -17.09
N ALA A 309 -9.08 4.32 -16.46
CA ALA A 309 -9.18 4.82 -15.08
C ALA A 309 -10.06 6.06 -14.96
N ALA A 310 -10.15 6.88 -16.02
CA ALA A 310 -11.00 8.06 -16.07
C ALA A 310 -12.48 7.75 -16.38
N LEU A 311 -12.77 6.55 -16.89
CA LEU A 311 -14.13 6.12 -17.26
C LEU A 311 -14.80 5.38 -16.10
N GLU A 312 -15.90 5.94 -15.60
CA GLU A 312 -16.66 5.35 -14.50
C GLU A 312 -17.16 3.93 -14.86
N GLY A 313 -16.97 2.98 -13.95
CA GLY A 313 -17.33 1.57 -14.14
C GLY A 313 -16.41 0.76 -15.07
N ALA A 314 -15.87 1.37 -16.13
CA ALA A 314 -15.05 0.69 -17.14
C ALA A 314 -13.69 0.21 -16.60
N GLY A 315 -13.19 0.83 -15.52
CA GLY A 315 -11.94 0.43 -14.86
C GLY A 315 -11.88 -1.05 -14.43
N ARG A 316 -13.03 -1.72 -14.27
CA ARG A 316 -13.11 -3.16 -13.97
C ARG A 316 -12.57 -4.07 -15.10
N PHE A 317 -12.53 -3.58 -16.33
CA PHE A 317 -12.03 -4.34 -17.48
C PHE A 317 -10.52 -4.18 -17.71
N SER A 318 -9.83 -3.39 -16.89
CA SER A 318 -8.39 -3.14 -16.98
C SER A 318 -7.54 -4.42 -16.95
N GLY A 319 -7.86 -5.38 -16.08
CA GLY A 319 -7.17 -6.67 -16.04
C GLY A 319 -7.38 -7.53 -17.29
N LEU A 320 -8.54 -7.43 -17.96
CA LEU A 320 -8.80 -8.14 -19.22
C LEU A 320 -7.95 -7.60 -20.37
N LEU A 321 -7.75 -6.28 -20.44
CA LEU A 321 -6.86 -5.68 -21.44
C LEU A 321 -5.44 -6.24 -21.33
N LEU A 322 -4.96 -6.47 -20.11
CA LEU A 322 -3.63 -7.04 -19.88
C LEU A 322 -3.48 -8.50 -20.32
N MET A 323 -4.58 -9.23 -20.58
CA MET A 323 -4.49 -10.58 -21.19
C MET A 323 -3.91 -10.54 -22.60
N ALA A 324 -4.12 -9.44 -23.34
CA ALA A 324 -3.58 -9.30 -24.69
C ALA A 324 -2.04 -9.20 -24.71
N ALA A 325 -1.39 -8.98 -23.55
CA ALA A 325 0.06 -9.00 -23.43
C ALA A 325 0.71 -10.33 -23.84
N VAL A 326 -0.05 -11.45 -23.82
CA VAL A 326 0.42 -12.77 -24.28
C VAL A 326 0.83 -12.75 -25.76
N ALA A 327 0.18 -11.90 -26.58
CA ALA A 327 0.45 -11.79 -28.00
C ALA A 327 1.66 -10.90 -28.33
N VAL A 328 2.21 -10.19 -27.35
CA VAL A 328 3.29 -9.21 -27.57
C VAL A 328 4.63 -9.95 -27.72
N PRO A 329 5.32 -9.80 -28.87
CA PRO A 329 6.64 -10.40 -29.04
C PRO A 329 7.63 -9.85 -28.00
N MET A 330 8.34 -10.75 -27.32
CA MET A 330 9.39 -10.39 -26.37
C MET A 330 10.74 -11.00 -26.76
N PRO A 331 11.83 -10.20 -26.74
CA PRO A 331 13.19 -10.71 -26.93
C PRO A 331 13.49 -11.84 -25.95
N PRO A 332 14.18 -12.92 -26.35
CA PRO A 332 14.44 -14.08 -25.50
C PRO A 332 15.03 -13.71 -24.13
N ARG A 333 15.96 -12.74 -24.09
CA ARG A 333 16.57 -12.24 -22.84
C ARG A 333 15.60 -11.62 -21.84
N LEU A 334 14.44 -11.12 -22.31
CA LEU A 334 13.41 -10.51 -21.48
C LEU A 334 12.20 -11.43 -21.26
N ARG A 335 12.25 -12.69 -21.71
CA ARG A 335 11.22 -13.69 -21.38
C ARG A 335 11.38 -14.18 -19.95
N ASN A 336 11.19 -13.26 -19.01
CA ASN A 336 11.35 -13.46 -17.57
C ASN A 336 10.49 -12.43 -16.81
N LEU A 337 10.61 -12.43 -15.49
CA LEU A 337 9.83 -11.56 -14.60
C LEU A 337 9.95 -10.06 -14.90
N ARG A 338 11.11 -9.57 -15.36
CA ARG A 338 11.27 -8.16 -15.74
C ARG A 338 10.46 -7.84 -16.99
N GLY A 339 10.45 -8.71 -17.99
CA GLY A 339 9.61 -8.56 -19.17
C GLY A 339 8.12 -8.62 -18.84
N ALA A 340 7.71 -9.52 -17.94
CA ALA A 340 6.33 -9.57 -17.45
C ALA A 340 5.92 -8.25 -16.76
N PHE A 341 6.82 -7.67 -15.95
CA PHE A 341 6.59 -6.35 -15.35
C PHE A 341 6.49 -5.25 -16.40
N LEU A 342 7.32 -5.25 -17.45
CA LEU A 342 7.18 -4.28 -18.54
C LEU A 342 5.81 -4.39 -19.24
N LEU A 343 5.38 -5.61 -19.57
CA LEU A 343 4.16 -5.82 -20.35
C LEU A 343 2.86 -5.66 -19.55
N ALA A 344 2.84 -6.06 -18.27
CA ALA A 344 1.65 -6.01 -17.43
C ALA A 344 1.77 -5.02 -16.26
N GLY A 345 2.94 -4.92 -15.64
CA GLY A 345 3.18 -4.06 -14.48
C GLY A 345 3.19 -2.56 -14.79
N VAL A 346 3.88 -2.11 -15.85
CA VAL A 346 3.91 -0.68 -16.21
C VAL A 346 2.52 -0.15 -16.58
N PRO A 347 1.72 -0.82 -17.43
CA PRO A 347 0.35 -0.38 -17.68
C PRO A 347 -0.56 -0.47 -16.45
N TRP A 348 -0.38 -1.48 -15.59
CA TRP A 348 -1.12 -1.60 -14.33
C TRP A 348 -0.85 -0.43 -13.38
N LEU A 349 0.41 -0.04 -13.22
CA LEU A 349 0.77 1.11 -12.38
C LEU A 349 0.24 2.42 -12.98
N SER A 350 0.25 2.56 -14.30
CA SER A 350 -0.31 3.72 -15.00
C SER A 350 -1.81 3.88 -14.77
N PHE A 351 -2.56 2.78 -14.72
CA PHE A 351 -3.97 2.79 -14.34
C PHE A 351 -4.17 3.40 -12.95
N PHE A 352 -3.40 2.96 -11.95
CA PHE A 352 -3.55 3.44 -10.57
C PHE A 352 -3.00 4.85 -10.35
N CYS A 353 -1.97 5.26 -11.09
CA CYS A 353 -1.56 6.67 -11.18
C CYS A 353 -2.77 7.54 -11.54
N ALA A 354 -3.44 7.20 -12.65
CA ALA A 354 -4.58 7.97 -13.16
C ALA A 354 -5.80 7.89 -12.23
N LYS A 355 -6.13 6.71 -11.73
CA LYS A 355 -7.28 6.48 -10.83
C LYS A 355 -7.16 7.27 -9.52
N ALA A 356 -5.98 7.35 -8.94
CA ALA A 356 -5.75 8.01 -7.66
C ALA A 356 -5.31 9.48 -7.79
N PHE A 357 -5.17 10.01 -9.00
CA PHE A 357 -4.58 11.34 -9.22
C PHE A 357 -5.29 12.45 -8.42
N GLY A 358 -6.63 12.44 -8.42
CA GLY A 358 -7.44 13.42 -7.68
C GLY A 358 -7.45 13.24 -6.16
N GLN A 359 -6.86 12.17 -5.63
CA GLN A 359 -6.71 11.96 -4.19
C GLN A 359 -5.39 12.55 -3.67
N ILE A 360 -4.41 12.82 -4.53
CA ILE A 360 -3.09 13.30 -4.11
C ILE A 360 -3.23 14.68 -3.47
N GLY A 361 -2.75 14.82 -2.23
CA GLY A 361 -2.94 16.04 -1.45
C GLY A 361 -4.41 16.36 -1.17
N ALA A 362 -5.29 15.37 -1.15
CA ALA A 362 -6.68 15.54 -0.76
C ALA A 362 -7.04 14.59 0.39
N VAL A 363 -7.68 15.11 1.44
CA VAL A 363 -8.15 14.30 2.56
C VAL A 363 -9.15 13.27 2.08
N THR A 364 -8.99 12.05 2.57
CA THR A 364 -9.96 10.96 2.36
C THR A 364 -10.90 10.87 3.56
N PHE A 365 -12.21 10.90 3.29
CA PHE A 365 -13.23 10.66 4.29
C PHE A 365 -13.64 9.19 4.29
N TYR A 366 -13.49 8.54 5.43
CA TYR A 366 -13.82 7.13 5.64
C TYR A 366 -15.21 6.99 6.25
N SER A 367 -15.92 5.89 5.94
CA SER A 367 -17.12 5.52 6.69
C SER A 367 -16.74 4.96 8.05
N GLY A 368 -17.64 5.09 9.03
CA GLY A 368 -17.48 4.60 10.41
C GLY A 368 -17.45 3.08 10.59
N ASP A 369 -16.88 2.33 9.63
CA ASP A 369 -16.72 0.88 9.66
C ASP A 369 -15.25 0.48 9.86
N ASP A 370 -14.89 -0.72 9.40
CA ASP A 370 -13.52 -1.25 9.44
C ASP A 370 -12.51 -0.25 8.85
N TRP A 371 -12.89 0.52 7.83
CA TRP A 371 -12.01 1.46 7.15
C TRP A 371 -11.52 2.55 8.11
N LEU A 372 -12.43 3.29 8.75
CA LEU A 372 -12.07 4.32 9.71
C LEU A 372 -11.32 3.74 10.92
N THR A 373 -11.72 2.56 11.39
CA THR A 373 -11.16 1.94 12.59
C THR A 373 -9.64 1.73 12.47
N TYR A 374 -9.17 1.26 11.30
CA TYR A 374 -7.73 1.11 11.06
C TYR A 374 -6.99 2.43 11.06
N GLN A 375 -7.59 3.47 10.47
CA GLN A 375 -6.97 4.79 10.39
C GLN A 375 -6.90 5.47 11.77
N ALA A 376 -7.97 5.36 12.56
CA ALA A 376 -8.01 5.86 13.94
C ALA A 376 -6.96 5.18 14.83
N ALA A 377 -6.82 3.86 14.70
CA ALA A 377 -5.75 3.13 15.39
C ALA A 377 -4.36 3.57 14.93
N GLY A 378 -4.18 3.79 13.62
CA GLY A 378 -2.97 4.38 13.06
C GLY A 378 -2.65 5.74 13.68
N HIS A 379 -3.63 6.65 13.72
CA HIS A 379 -3.49 7.97 14.33
C HIS A 379 -3.04 7.87 15.80
N ARG A 380 -3.70 7.03 16.60
CA ARG A 380 -3.33 6.81 18.01
C ARG A 380 -1.92 6.23 18.17
N ILE A 381 -1.48 5.35 17.28
CA ILE A 381 -0.11 4.77 17.31
C ILE A 381 0.93 5.86 17.06
N PHE A 382 0.74 6.66 16.01
CA PHE A 382 1.75 7.57 15.52
C PHE A 382 1.72 8.93 16.23
N MET A 383 0.54 9.52 16.42
CA MET A 383 0.38 10.84 17.05
C MET A 383 0.47 10.74 18.58
N ALA A 384 -0.22 9.77 19.18
CA ALA A 384 -0.29 9.63 20.64
C ALA A 384 0.73 8.63 21.23
N GLY A 385 1.57 8.01 20.40
CA GLY A 385 2.72 7.21 20.86
C GLY A 385 2.41 5.80 21.36
N TYR A 386 1.21 5.26 21.12
CA TYR A 386 0.79 3.91 21.54
C TYR A 386 1.38 2.79 20.67
N TRP A 387 2.71 2.79 20.48
CA TRP A 387 3.43 1.97 19.51
C TRP A 387 3.39 0.47 19.76
N LEU A 388 3.61 0.01 21.00
CA LEU A 388 3.60 -1.42 21.33
C LEU A 388 2.20 -1.93 21.65
N GLU A 389 1.35 -1.05 22.20
CA GLU A 389 -0.06 -1.33 22.39
C GLU A 389 -0.77 -1.45 21.03
N GLY A 390 -0.38 -0.69 20.01
CA GLY A 390 -1.01 -0.81 18.69
C GLY A 390 -2.43 -0.27 18.65
N GLY A 391 -2.68 0.79 19.42
CA GLY A 391 -3.98 1.43 19.57
C GLY A 391 -4.83 0.84 20.70
N ASN A 392 -4.88 -0.50 20.87
CA ASN A 392 -5.68 -1.15 21.93
C ASN A 392 -4.92 -2.33 22.58
N ALA A 393 -5.15 -2.57 23.87
CA ALA A 393 -4.58 -3.68 24.63
C ALA A 393 -4.81 -5.07 23.99
N VAL A 394 -5.93 -5.30 23.30
CA VAL A 394 -6.23 -6.55 22.55
C VAL A 394 -6.58 -6.27 21.09
N PHE A 395 -6.26 -7.22 20.19
CA PHE A 395 -6.42 -7.07 18.75
C PHE A 395 -7.68 -7.74 18.22
N ASN A 396 -8.81 -7.07 18.34
CA ASN A 396 -10.04 -7.52 17.69
C ASN A 396 -10.00 -7.32 16.16
N TYR A 397 -9.47 -6.17 15.72
CA TYR A 397 -9.12 -5.90 14.31
C TYR A 397 -7.70 -6.34 13.98
N GLN A 398 -7.41 -6.52 12.69
CA GLN A 398 -6.12 -7.02 12.27
C GLN A 398 -4.96 -6.12 12.76
N PRO A 399 -3.92 -6.69 13.40
CA PRO A 399 -2.95 -5.88 14.13
C PRO A 399 -2.09 -5.02 13.20
N LEU A 400 -1.22 -5.63 12.40
CA LEU A 400 -0.15 -4.91 11.70
C LEU A 400 -0.67 -3.85 10.73
N TYR A 401 -1.88 -4.03 10.19
CA TYR A 401 -2.45 -3.06 9.26
C TYR A 401 -2.63 -1.66 9.87
N ARG A 402 -2.83 -1.55 11.19
CA ARG A 402 -2.92 -0.27 11.91
C ARG A 402 -1.63 0.55 11.78
N TRP A 403 -0.48 -0.11 11.90
CA TRP A 403 0.83 0.53 11.70
C TRP A 403 1.08 0.86 10.23
N MET A 404 0.64 -0.02 9.32
CA MET A 404 0.78 0.21 7.88
C MET A 404 -0.02 1.42 7.43
N ALA A 405 -1.27 1.52 7.87
CA ALA A 405 -2.17 2.64 7.57
C ALA A 405 -1.57 3.97 8.06
N GLY A 406 -1.14 4.05 9.33
CA GLY A 406 -0.47 5.24 9.85
C GLY A 406 0.85 5.55 9.13
N ALA A 407 1.66 4.55 8.76
CA ALA A 407 2.90 4.78 8.00
C ALA A 407 2.65 5.31 6.58
N LEU A 408 1.57 4.84 5.93
CA LEU A 408 1.15 5.35 4.62
C LEU A 408 0.66 6.80 4.76
N HIS A 409 -0.08 7.14 5.81
CA HIS A 409 -0.47 8.52 6.08
C HIS A 409 0.71 9.42 6.44
N LEU A 410 1.73 8.94 7.18
CA LEU A 410 2.96 9.72 7.36
C LEU A 410 3.63 10.06 6.02
N ALA A 411 3.61 9.12 5.06
CA ALA A 411 4.25 9.33 3.76
C ALA A 411 3.41 10.18 2.80
N PHE A 412 2.09 10.02 2.78
CA PHE A 412 1.19 10.64 1.79
C PHE A 412 0.24 11.70 2.38
N GLY A 413 0.43 12.04 3.66
CA GLY A 413 -0.41 12.96 4.40
C GLY A 413 -1.82 12.44 4.59
N ASP A 414 -2.79 13.35 4.56
CA ASP A 414 -4.21 13.07 4.83
C ASP A 414 -4.93 12.23 3.74
N SER A 415 -4.20 11.87 2.67
CA SER A 415 -4.71 11.14 1.52
C SER A 415 -4.59 9.62 1.66
N SER A 416 -5.56 8.88 1.14
CA SER A 416 -5.49 7.42 0.99
C SER A 416 -4.72 6.96 -0.26
N VAL A 417 -4.11 7.87 -1.03
CA VAL A 417 -3.37 7.51 -2.26
C VAL A 417 -2.25 6.49 -1.99
N GLY A 418 -1.62 6.56 -0.81
CA GLY A 418 -0.65 5.57 -0.35
C GLY A 418 -1.24 4.16 -0.24
N GLU A 419 -2.47 4.04 0.25
CA GLU A 419 -3.19 2.76 0.36
C GLU A 419 -3.53 2.22 -1.03
N VAL A 420 -3.96 3.09 -1.95
CA VAL A 420 -4.23 2.71 -3.35
C VAL A 420 -2.97 2.17 -4.02
N TYR A 421 -1.84 2.86 -3.87
CA TYR A 421 -0.57 2.45 -4.48
C TYR A 421 -0.02 1.17 -3.85
N TRP A 422 -0.13 1.03 -2.53
CA TRP A 422 0.23 -0.18 -1.81
C TRP A 422 -0.57 -1.39 -2.29
N ASP A 423 -1.89 -1.25 -2.38
CA ASP A 423 -2.78 -2.32 -2.84
C ASP A 423 -2.49 -2.70 -4.29
N ALA A 424 -2.31 -1.70 -5.17
CA ALA A 424 -1.92 -1.92 -6.55
C ALA A 424 -0.61 -2.71 -6.67
N ALA A 425 0.38 -2.38 -5.85
CA ALA A 425 1.65 -3.10 -5.80
C ALA A 425 1.50 -4.54 -5.29
N CYS A 426 0.67 -4.77 -4.28
CA CYS A 426 0.39 -6.10 -3.73
C CYS A 426 -0.31 -7.02 -4.76
N LEU A 427 -1.33 -6.51 -5.46
CA LEU A 427 -2.03 -7.26 -6.51
C LEU A 427 -1.11 -7.56 -7.71
N LEU A 428 -0.26 -6.60 -8.09
CA LEU A 428 0.78 -6.80 -9.11
C LEU A 428 1.79 -7.87 -8.68
N ALA A 429 2.23 -7.87 -7.41
CA ALA A 429 3.11 -8.90 -6.88
C ALA A 429 2.48 -10.30 -6.99
N GLY A 430 1.17 -10.42 -6.72
CA GLY A 430 0.41 -11.65 -6.94
C GLY A 430 0.40 -12.09 -8.41
N ALA A 431 0.13 -11.18 -9.33
CA ALA A 431 0.15 -11.48 -10.77
C ALA A 431 1.54 -11.93 -11.26
N LEU A 432 2.59 -11.25 -10.81
CA LEU A 432 3.98 -11.61 -11.13
C LEU A 432 4.39 -12.94 -10.48
N LEU A 433 3.86 -13.27 -9.31
CA LEU A 433 4.08 -14.57 -8.68
C LEU A 433 3.41 -15.68 -9.49
N SER A 434 2.16 -15.47 -9.91
CA SER A 434 1.43 -16.36 -10.81
C SER A 434 2.20 -16.63 -12.10
N PHE A 435 2.72 -15.56 -12.73
CA PHE A 435 3.65 -15.66 -13.85
C PHE A 435 4.86 -16.54 -13.52
N ALA A 436 5.56 -16.27 -12.41
CA ALA A 436 6.79 -16.96 -12.05
C ALA A 436 6.58 -18.46 -11.76
N LEU A 437 5.42 -18.82 -11.24
CA LEU A 437 5.04 -20.21 -10.97
C LEU A 437 4.74 -20.97 -12.27
N VAL A 438 4.02 -20.34 -13.20
CA VAL A 438 3.60 -20.97 -14.46
C VAL A 438 4.72 -20.99 -15.50
N ASP A 439 5.53 -19.93 -15.60
CA ASP A 439 6.64 -19.81 -16.57
C ASP A 439 7.65 -20.96 -16.43
N VAL A 440 7.94 -21.36 -15.20
CA VAL A 440 8.86 -22.48 -14.91
C VAL A 440 8.32 -23.83 -15.41
N VAL A 441 7.01 -23.98 -15.55
CA VAL A 441 6.34 -25.24 -15.92
C VAL A 441 5.95 -25.26 -17.41
N ALA A 442 5.40 -24.16 -17.91
CA ALA A 442 4.76 -24.08 -19.22
C ALA A 442 5.36 -22.99 -20.14
N GLY A 443 6.31 -22.19 -19.64
CA GLY A 443 7.00 -21.15 -20.39
C GLY A 443 6.27 -19.80 -20.44
N PHE A 444 6.95 -18.83 -21.07
CA PHE A 444 6.63 -17.41 -20.98
C PHE A 444 5.18 -17.02 -21.37
N PRO A 445 4.60 -17.50 -22.50
CA PRO A 445 3.24 -17.10 -22.87
C PRO A 445 2.19 -17.55 -21.86
N TRP A 446 2.34 -18.76 -21.30
CA TRP A 446 1.47 -19.26 -20.23
C TRP A 446 1.67 -18.48 -18.93
N GLY A 447 2.90 -18.10 -18.61
CA GLY A 447 3.19 -17.18 -17.52
C GLY A 447 2.47 -15.84 -17.69
N MET A 448 2.50 -15.25 -18.89
CA MET A 448 1.81 -13.99 -19.17
C MET A 448 0.29 -14.13 -19.07
N ALA A 449 -0.26 -15.25 -19.56
CA ALA A 449 -1.68 -15.55 -19.40
C ALA A 449 -2.05 -15.67 -17.91
N ALA A 450 -1.16 -16.24 -17.08
CA ALA A 450 -1.36 -16.35 -15.64
C ALA A 450 -1.40 -14.98 -14.96
N ALA A 451 -0.47 -14.09 -15.28
CA ALA A 451 -0.46 -12.73 -14.74
C ALA A 451 -1.71 -11.95 -15.15
N GLY A 452 -2.06 -11.96 -16.44
CA GLY A 452 -3.26 -11.29 -16.94
C GLY A 452 -4.53 -11.85 -16.28
N ALA A 453 -4.66 -13.17 -16.16
CA ALA A 453 -5.85 -13.81 -15.60
C ALA A 453 -5.99 -13.52 -14.10
N THR A 454 -4.87 -13.46 -13.38
CA THR A 454 -4.85 -13.02 -11.97
C THR A 454 -5.36 -11.58 -11.84
N LEU A 455 -4.84 -10.63 -12.63
CA LEU A 455 -5.31 -9.24 -12.59
C LEU A 455 -6.78 -9.11 -13.03
N ALA A 456 -7.19 -9.80 -14.10
CA ALA A 456 -8.56 -9.85 -14.57
C ALA A 456 -9.53 -10.37 -13.49
N THR A 457 -9.12 -11.41 -12.74
CA THR A 457 -9.92 -11.94 -11.63
C THR A 457 -10.11 -10.88 -10.55
N PHE A 458 -9.07 -10.11 -10.21
CA PHE A 458 -9.18 -9.04 -9.21
C PHE A 458 -10.05 -7.87 -9.68
N THR A 459 -9.96 -7.46 -10.95
CA THR A 459 -10.65 -6.26 -11.45
C THR A 459 -12.09 -6.51 -11.85
N THR A 460 -12.40 -7.71 -12.36
CA THR A 460 -13.78 -8.06 -12.72
C THR A 460 -14.56 -8.59 -11.51
N GLY A 461 -13.87 -9.24 -10.58
CA GLY A 461 -14.42 -9.81 -9.35
C GLY A 461 -14.94 -8.77 -8.36
N THR A 462 -15.61 -9.27 -7.33
CA THR A 462 -16.11 -8.50 -6.18
C THR A 462 -14.99 -7.81 -5.41
N THR A 463 -13.76 -8.29 -5.47
CA THR A 463 -12.60 -7.69 -4.80
C THR A 463 -12.26 -6.27 -5.25
N TRP A 464 -12.76 -5.84 -6.42
CA TRP A 464 -12.41 -4.56 -7.03
C TRP A 464 -12.64 -3.33 -6.12
N TYR A 465 -13.74 -3.33 -5.35
CA TYR A 465 -14.09 -2.17 -4.54
C TYR A 465 -13.21 -2.02 -3.29
N LEU A 466 -12.45 -3.07 -2.92
CA LEU A 466 -11.58 -3.09 -1.74
C LEU A 466 -10.27 -2.32 -1.96
N VAL A 467 -9.87 -2.14 -3.22
CA VAL A 467 -8.58 -1.52 -3.57
C VAL A 467 -8.58 -0.05 -3.16
N GLY A 468 -7.67 0.32 -2.25
CA GLY A 468 -7.53 1.68 -1.74
C GLY A 468 -8.59 2.09 -0.72
N ARG A 469 -9.27 1.14 -0.08
CA ARG A 469 -10.24 1.38 0.99
C ARG A 469 -9.67 1.28 2.39
N GLY A 470 -8.37 1.03 2.54
CA GLY A 470 -7.78 0.92 3.88
C GLY A 470 -8.12 -0.41 4.56
N LEU A 471 -7.99 -1.54 3.85
CA LEU A 471 -8.25 -2.88 4.40
C LEU A 471 -7.03 -3.79 4.40
N SER A 472 -6.99 -4.66 5.41
CA SER A 472 -5.86 -5.56 5.68
C SER A 472 -5.63 -6.66 4.65
N GLU A 473 -6.66 -7.04 3.90
CA GLU A 473 -6.67 -8.26 3.09
C GLU A 473 -5.67 -8.22 1.93
N VAL A 474 -5.62 -7.11 1.21
CA VAL A 474 -4.70 -6.93 0.07
C VAL A 474 -3.26 -6.85 0.56
N ALA A 475 -3.02 -6.11 1.65
CA ALA A 475 -1.71 -6.01 2.29
C ALA A 475 -1.19 -7.36 2.80
N ALA A 476 -2.04 -8.14 3.47
CA ALA A 476 -1.69 -9.47 3.95
C ALA A 476 -1.36 -10.42 2.79
N ALA A 477 -2.15 -10.37 1.71
CA ALA A 477 -1.87 -11.12 0.49
C ALA A 477 -0.51 -10.70 -0.13
N GLY A 478 -0.20 -9.41 -0.16
CA GLY A 478 1.09 -8.88 -0.60
C GLY A 478 2.28 -9.49 0.15
N TRP A 479 2.20 -9.54 1.49
CA TRP A 479 3.21 -10.20 2.32
C TRP A 479 3.33 -11.70 2.02
N ALA A 480 2.21 -12.40 1.79
CA ALA A 480 2.21 -13.80 1.37
C ALA A 480 2.94 -14.00 0.04
N PHE A 481 2.73 -13.10 -0.93
CA PHE A 481 3.36 -13.19 -2.24
C PHE A 481 4.88 -12.93 -2.16
N LEU A 482 5.31 -11.97 -1.33
CA LEU A 482 6.73 -11.74 -1.04
C LEU A 482 7.37 -12.94 -0.34
N ALA A 483 6.66 -13.57 0.61
CA ALA A 483 7.11 -14.81 1.25
C ALA A 483 7.30 -15.92 0.21
N ALA A 484 6.31 -16.14 -0.68
CA ALA A 484 6.39 -17.13 -1.75
C ALA A 484 7.56 -16.85 -2.72
N PHE A 485 7.78 -15.60 -3.12
CA PHE A 485 8.94 -15.21 -3.94
C PHE A 485 10.27 -15.55 -3.25
N CYS A 486 10.36 -15.31 -1.94
CA CYS A 486 11.53 -15.66 -1.14
C CYS A 486 11.70 -17.19 -1.02
N LEU A 487 10.62 -17.95 -0.89
CA LEU A 487 10.64 -19.43 -0.87
C LEU A 487 11.10 -20.01 -2.22
N LEU A 488 10.67 -19.44 -3.34
CA LEU A 488 11.14 -19.80 -4.68
C LEU A 488 12.64 -19.57 -4.89
N ARG A 489 13.26 -18.68 -4.09
CA ARG A 489 14.71 -18.52 -4.01
C ARG A 489 15.33 -19.46 -2.98
N ALA A 490 14.72 -19.60 -1.80
CA ALA A 490 15.18 -20.44 -0.70
C ALA A 490 15.32 -21.92 -1.11
N ARG A 491 14.43 -22.43 -1.98
CA ARG A 491 14.51 -23.78 -2.57
C ARG A 491 15.84 -24.11 -3.25
N ARG A 492 16.64 -23.09 -3.62
CA ARG A 492 17.99 -23.24 -4.19
C ARG A 492 19.10 -23.31 -3.13
N GLY A 493 18.75 -23.42 -1.84
CA GLY A 493 19.70 -23.54 -0.72
C GLY A 493 20.06 -22.23 -0.01
N HIS A 494 19.39 -21.12 -0.35
CA HIS A 494 19.66 -19.79 0.22
C HIS A 494 18.94 -19.58 1.56
N VAL A 495 19.66 -19.71 2.68
CA VAL A 495 19.11 -19.58 4.04
C VAL A 495 18.56 -18.17 4.31
N ALA A 496 19.26 -17.12 3.90
CA ALA A 496 18.78 -15.74 4.07
C ALA A 496 17.41 -15.50 3.40
N ALA A 497 17.15 -16.16 2.26
CA ALA A 497 15.85 -16.08 1.61
C ALA A 497 14.77 -16.86 2.39
N ALA A 498 15.12 -17.94 3.09
CA ALA A 498 14.19 -18.65 3.97
C ALA A 498 13.84 -17.81 5.22
N VAL A 499 14.83 -17.13 5.80
CA VAL A 499 14.61 -16.18 6.91
C VAL A 499 13.70 -15.04 6.45
N ALA A 500 13.99 -14.41 5.31
CA ALA A 500 13.14 -13.37 4.74
C ALA A 500 11.71 -13.88 4.45
N ALA A 501 11.57 -15.11 3.94
CA ALA A 501 10.26 -15.72 3.74
C ALA A 501 9.50 -15.92 5.06
N GLY A 502 10.18 -16.39 6.11
CA GLY A 502 9.58 -16.56 7.44
C GLY A 502 9.14 -15.22 8.02
N ALA A 503 9.97 -14.18 7.87
CA ALA A 503 9.63 -12.82 8.29
C ALA A 503 8.40 -12.28 7.54
N PHE A 504 8.35 -12.41 6.21
CA PHE A 504 7.17 -12.01 5.43
C PHE A 504 5.93 -12.84 5.77
N ALA A 505 6.06 -14.14 6.07
CA ALA A 505 4.95 -14.95 6.55
C ALA A 505 4.47 -14.49 7.93
N THR A 506 5.36 -14.07 8.82
CA THR A 506 5.00 -13.44 10.10
C THR A 506 4.26 -12.13 9.88
N LEU A 507 4.75 -11.25 8.99
CA LEU A 507 4.05 -10.00 8.66
C LEU A 507 2.67 -10.28 8.04
N MET A 508 2.56 -11.25 7.14
CA MET A 508 1.27 -11.71 6.61
C MET A 508 0.31 -12.12 7.73
N PHE A 509 0.78 -12.94 8.68
CA PHE A 509 -0.03 -13.36 9.83
C PHE A 509 -0.42 -12.19 10.72
N TYR A 510 0.50 -11.26 11.00
CA TYR A 510 0.18 -10.07 11.79
C TYR A 510 -0.76 -9.11 11.06
N THR A 511 -0.71 -9.04 9.73
CA THR A 511 -1.67 -8.25 8.95
C THR A 511 -3.00 -8.97 8.87
N ARG A 512 -3.04 -10.31 9.01
CA ARG A 512 -4.29 -11.07 9.01
C ARG A 512 -4.20 -12.41 9.73
N LEU A 513 -4.84 -12.48 10.89
CA LEU A 513 -4.66 -13.59 11.83
C LEU A 513 -5.16 -14.95 11.29
N ASN A 514 -6.19 -14.95 10.44
CA ASN A 514 -6.68 -16.18 9.80
C ASN A 514 -5.73 -16.75 8.72
N HIS A 515 -4.61 -16.08 8.43
CA HIS A 515 -3.53 -16.61 7.59
C HIS A 515 -2.51 -17.47 8.35
N LEU A 516 -2.69 -17.74 9.65
CA LEU A 516 -1.78 -18.57 10.43
C LEU A 516 -1.49 -19.93 9.76
N LEU A 517 -2.55 -20.68 9.40
CA LEU A 517 -2.43 -21.98 8.76
C LEU A 517 -1.88 -21.86 7.32
N PHE A 518 -2.19 -20.77 6.64
CA PHE A 518 -1.64 -20.50 5.32
C PHE A 518 -0.13 -20.28 5.38
N GLY A 519 0.38 -19.63 6.43
CA GLY A 519 1.81 -19.48 6.70
C GLY A 519 2.53 -20.83 6.81
N VAL A 520 1.92 -21.83 7.43
CA VAL A 520 2.46 -23.19 7.47
C VAL A 520 2.46 -23.81 6.07
N ALA A 521 1.35 -23.71 5.35
CA ALA A 521 1.21 -24.29 4.01
C ALA A 521 2.12 -23.65 2.94
N LEU A 522 2.50 -22.38 3.10
CA LEU A 522 3.49 -21.73 2.24
C LEU A 522 4.82 -22.49 2.23
N GLY A 523 5.19 -23.16 3.31
CA GLY A 523 6.40 -23.99 3.38
C GLY A 523 6.49 -25.06 2.28
N ALA A 524 5.35 -25.50 1.72
CA ALA A 524 5.32 -26.42 0.58
C ALA A 524 5.98 -25.86 -0.70
N MET A 525 6.12 -24.54 -0.81
CA MET A 525 6.85 -23.86 -1.91
C MET A 525 8.36 -24.12 -1.92
N LEU A 526 8.91 -24.70 -0.86
CA LEU A 526 10.28 -25.20 -0.88
C LEU A 526 10.43 -26.38 -1.85
N LEU A 527 9.36 -27.14 -2.12
CA LEU A 527 9.41 -28.27 -3.04
C LEU A 527 9.82 -27.82 -4.45
N PRO A 528 10.73 -28.55 -5.12
CA PRO A 528 11.06 -28.27 -6.52
C PRO A 528 9.81 -28.37 -7.42
N ALA A 529 9.73 -27.52 -8.45
CA ALA A 529 8.55 -27.48 -9.34
C ALA A 529 8.29 -28.81 -10.07
N GLY A 530 9.32 -29.64 -10.28
CA GLY A 530 9.17 -30.96 -10.88
C GLY A 530 8.65 -32.06 -9.94
N VAL A 531 8.45 -31.77 -8.65
CA VAL A 531 7.87 -32.72 -7.69
C VAL A 531 6.35 -32.68 -7.81
N THR A 532 5.76 -33.82 -8.15
CA THR A 532 4.31 -33.95 -8.46
C THR A 532 3.59 -34.95 -7.58
N SER A 533 4.31 -35.72 -6.75
CA SER A 533 3.74 -36.75 -5.87
C SER A 533 4.28 -36.68 -4.45
N TRP A 534 3.50 -37.18 -3.48
CA TRP A 534 3.91 -37.24 -2.07
C TRP A 534 5.17 -38.10 -1.87
N ARG A 535 5.30 -39.19 -2.65
CA ARG A 535 6.50 -40.03 -2.64
C ARG A 535 7.72 -39.25 -3.13
N GLU A 536 7.61 -38.54 -4.25
CA GLU A 536 8.69 -37.66 -4.74
C GLU A 536 9.02 -36.55 -3.73
N ALA A 537 8.01 -36.00 -3.06
CA ALA A 537 8.21 -34.99 -2.03
C ALA A 537 9.02 -35.56 -0.86
N ALA A 538 8.62 -36.70 -0.30
CA ALA A 538 9.35 -37.35 0.79
C ALA A 538 10.83 -37.61 0.41
N VAL A 539 11.07 -38.13 -0.80
CA VAL A 539 12.43 -38.32 -1.32
C VAL A 539 13.17 -36.98 -1.47
N ALA A 540 12.53 -35.96 -2.02
CA ALA A 540 13.15 -34.64 -2.23
C ALA A 540 13.50 -33.96 -0.90
N TRP A 541 12.66 -34.11 0.14
CA TRP A 541 12.92 -33.60 1.49
C TRP A 541 14.19 -34.18 2.10
N VAL A 542 14.44 -35.48 1.91
CA VAL A 542 15.63 -36.15 2.45
C VAL A 542 16.87 -35.90 1.58
N THR A 543 16.72 -35.95 0.25
CA THR A 543 17.87 -36.02 -0.68
C THR A 543 18.27 -34.69 -1.31
N ARG A 544 17.32 -33.75 -1.46
CA ARG A 544 17.54 -32.51 -2.23
C ARG A 544 17.44 -31.24 -1.38
N MET A 545 16.74 -31.29 -0.25
CA MET A 545 16.58 -30.15 0.63
C MET A 545 17.67 -30.10 1.70
N ARG A 546 18.33 -28.95 1.82
CA ARG A 546 19.22 -28.69 2.95
C ARG A 546 18.36 -28.38 4.17
N ALA A 547 18.36 -29.24 5.18
CA ALA A 547 17.50 -29.12 6.38
C ALA A 547 17.52 -27.73 7.04
N ARG A 548 18.65 -27.02 6.98
CA ARG A 548 18.78 -25.63 7.46
C ARG A 548 17.80 -24.63 6.83
N VAL A 549 17.34 -24.87 5.60
CA VAL A 549 16.43 -23.98 4.86
C VAL A 549 15.01 -24.04 5.43
N PRO A 550 14.32 -25.20 5.46
CA PRO A 550 13.01 -25.30 6.10
C PRO A 550 13.08 -25.00 7.60
N ALA A 551 14.15 -25.39 8.29
CA ALA A 551 14.35 -25.03 9.70
C ALA A 551 14.43 -23.50 9.90
N ALA A 552 15.17 -22.77 9.06
CA ALA A 552 15.23 -21.31 9.14
C ALA A 552 13.86 -20.65 8.91
N TYR A 553 13.09 -21.12 7.92
CA TYR A 553 11.73 -20.62 7.69
C TYR A 553 10.83 -20.86 8.92
N ALA A 554 10.78 -22.11 9.40
CA ALA A 554 9.94 -22.51 10.52
C ALA A 554 10.34 -21.77 11.81
N LEU A 555 11.63 -21.63 12.08
CA LEU A 555 12.14 -20.91 13.25
C LEU A 555 11.77 -19.43 13.19
N THR A 556 12.00 -18.75 12.05
CA THR A 556 11.65 -17.33 11.93
C THR A 556 10.14 -17.11 12.08
N PHE A 557 9.31 -17.93 11.43
CA PHE A 557 7.86 -17.83 11.56
C PHE A 557 7.38 -18.12 12.99
N GLY A 558 7.94 -19.15 13.63
CA GLY A 558 7.64 -19.53 15.01
C GLY A 558 8.06 -18.48 16.04
N VAL A 559 9.22 -17.85 15.87
CA VAL A 559 9.65 -16.70 16.68
C VAL A 559 8.67 -15.54 16.54
N GLY A 560 8.21 -15.25 15.31
CA GLY A 560 7.14 -14.29 15.09
C GLY A 560 5.88 -14.60 15.91
N LEU A 561 5.37 -15.83 15.82
CA LEU A 561 4.20 -16.23 16.60
C LEU A 561 4.42 -16.10 18.13
N ALA A 562 5.63 -16.42 18.61
CA ALA A 562 5.99 -16.28 20.01
C ALA A 562 6.00 -14.80 20.45
N LEU A 563 6.57 -13.90 19.64
CA LEU A 563 6.59 -12.46 19.92
C LEU A 563 5.17 -11.87 19.99
N PHE A 564 4.28 -12.30 19.09
CA PHE A 564 2.88 -11.90 19.13
C PHE A 564 2.19 -12.37 20.41
N THR A 565 2.37 -13.64 20.76
CA THR A 565 1.81 -14.23 21.98
C THR A 565 2.34 -13.55 23.23
N LEU A 566 3.64 -13.23 23.26
CA LEU A 566 4.30 -12.52 24.36
C LEU A 566 3.71 -11.11 24.55
N ARG A 567 3.48 -10.39 23.45
CA ARG A 567 2.82 -9.08 23.51
C ARG A 567 1.39 -9.20 24.02
N THR A 568 0.62 -10.21 23.58
CA THR A 568 -0.73 -10.45 24.11
C THR A 568 -0.71 -10.78 25.60
N TRP A 569 0.27 -11.57 26.05
CA TRP A 569 0.46 -11.84 27.48
C TRP A 569 0.81 -10.58 28.27
N TRP A 570 1.68 -9.71 27.74
CA TRP A 570 2.06 -8.45 28.38
C TRP A 570 0.87 -7.52 28.64
N TYR A 571 -0.03 -7.36 27.65
CA TYR A 571 -1.17 -6.44 27.77
C TYR A 571 -2.45 -7.05 28.34
N ALA A 572 -2.64 -8.37 28.21
CA ALA A 572 -3.89 -9.03 28.56
C ALA A 572 -3.73 -10.21 29.54
N GLY A 573 -2.52 -10.46 30.04
CA GLY A 573 -2.23 -11.53 31.00
C GLY A 573 -2.37 -12.96 30.44
N THR A 574 -2.71 -13.13 29.16
CA THR A 574 -3.04 -14.43 28.57
C THR A 574 -2.02 -14.82 27.49
N PHE A 575 -1.34 -15.96 27.67
CA PHE A 575 -0.40 -16.52 26.70
C PHE A 575 -1.13 -17.31 25.59
N ASN A 576 -1.89 -16.61 24.76
CA ASN A 576 -2.61 -17.19 23.62
C ASN A 576 -2.66 -16.18 22.45
N PRO A 577 -2.16 -16.53 21.25
CA PRO A 577 -2.14 -15.62 20.10
C PRO A 577 -3.53 -15.28 19.53
N LEU A 578 -4.58 -15.96 19.99
CA LEU A 578 -5.96 -15.75 19.52
C LEU A 578 -6.85 -15.09 20.58
N TYR A 579 -6.29 -14.78 21.77
CA TYR A 579 -7.03 -14.12 22.84
C TYR A 579 -7.39 -12.67 22.49
N GLY A 580 -8.65 -12.28 22.75
CA GLY A 580 -9.13 -10.93 22.47
C GLY A 580 -9.19 -10.59 20.98
N THR A 581 -9.23 -11.60 20.10
CA THR A 581 -9.35 -11.45 18.64
C THR A 581 -10.79 -11.67 18.17
N SER A 582 -11.09 -11.28 16.93
CA SER A 582 -12.40 -11.51 16.31
C SER A 582 -12.75 -12.99 16.09
N LEU A 583 -11.85 -13.92 16.41
CA LEU A 583 -12.12 -15.35 16.28
C LEU A 583 -13.29 -15.79 17.17
N SER A 584 -13.50 -15.18 18.34
CA SER A 584 -14.63 -15.51 19.21
C SER A 584 -15.98 -15.28 18.53
N ILE A 585 -16.06 -14.29 17.64
CA ILE A 585 -17.25 -13.93 16.87
C ILE A 585 -17.32 -14.78 15.58
N ASN A 586 -16.17 -15.04 14.97
CA ASN A 586 -16.06 -15.72 13.70
C ASN A 586 -15.79 -17.23 13.83
N ASP A 587 -15.92 -17.87 14.99
CA ASP A 587 -15.58 -19.29 15.12
C ASP A 587 -16.57 -20.18 14.35
N THR A 588 -16.06 -21.08 13.50
CA THR A 588 -16.92 -22.11 12.87
C THR A 588 -17.38 -23.16 13.88
N GLY A 589 -16.67 -23.29 15.00
CA GLY A 589 -16.87 -24.33 16.00
C GLY A 589 -16.20 -25.66 15.64
N LEU A 590 -15.42 -25.73 14.55
CA LEU A 590 -14.78 -26.97 14.11
C LEU A 590 -13.70 -27.42 15.10
N ARG A 591 -13.92 -28.58 15.73
CA ARG A 591 -13.06 -29.23 16.73
C ARG A 591 -13.20 -30.75 16.61
N PRO A 592 -12.26 -31.56 17.13
CA PRO A 592 -12.36 -33.03 17.06
C PRO A 592 -13.68 -33.60 17.61
N TRP A 593 -14.24 -32.99 18.66
CA TRP A 593 -15.51 -33.42 19.27
C TRP A 593 -16.77 -32.85 18.60
N THR A 594 -16.65 -31.89 17.67
CA THR A 594 -17.78 -31.31 16.91
C THR A 594 -17.88 -31.86 15.49
N LEU A 595 -17.06 -32.86 15.11
CA LEU A 595 -17.05 -33.44 13.76
C LEU A 595 -18.39 -34.06 13.33
N ALA A 596 -19.22 -34.50 14.28
CA ALA A 596 -20.56 -35.04 13.98
C ALA A 596 -21.65 -33.96 13.87
N SER A 597 -21.34 -32.69 14.19
CA SER A 597 -22.31 -31.60 14.20
C SER A 597 -22.57 -31.06 12.80
N MET A 598 -23.80 -31.20 12.31
CA MET A 598 -24.21 -30.65 11.00
C MET A 598 -24.12 -29.12 10.96
N SER A 599 -24.49 -28.42 12.04
CA SER A 599 -24.41 -26.95 12.11
C SER A 599 -22.97 -26.43 12.11
N THR A 600 -22.01 -27.24 12.56
CA THR A 600 -20.57 -26.92 12.42
C THR A 600 -20.16 -27.01 10.97
N TRP A 601 -20.52 -28.10 10.27
CA TRP A 601 -20.21 -28.26 8.85
C TRP A 601 -20.93 -27.26 7.95
N GLU A 602 -22.14 -26.82 8.29
CA GLU A 602 -22.84 -25.76 7.57
C GLU A 602 -22.06 -24.44 7.59
N ARG A 603 -21.57 -24.02 8.77
CA ARG A 603 -20.72 -22.82 8.91
C ARG A 603 -19.38 -22.96 8.19
N VAL A 604 -18.76 -24.14 8.25
CA VAL A 604 -17.52 -24.44 7.52
C VAL A 604 -17.73 -24.37 6.02
N LEU A 605 -18.76 -25.06 5.51
CA LEU A 605 -19.09 -25.06 4.08
C LEU A 605 -19.43 -23.67 3.58
N HIS A 606 -20.23 -22.91 4.33
CA HIS A 606 -20.52 -21.51 4.01
C HIS A 606 -19.22 -20.70 3.90
N SER A 607 -18.33 -20.80 4.89
CA SER A 607 -17.04 -20.08 4.90
C SER A 607 -16.16 -20.44 3.69
N VAL A 608 -16.03 -21.74 3.42
CA VAL A 608 -15.28 -22.25 2.26
C VAL A 608 -15.88 -21.76 0.95
N PHE A 609 -17.19 -21.87 0.77
CA PHE A 609 -17.85 -21.42 -0.47
C PHE A 609 -17.80 -19.90 -0.64
N THR A 610 -17.89 -19.10 0.44
CA THR A 610 -17.69 -17.64 0.38
C THR A 610 -16.31 -17.31 -0.17
N LEU A 611 -15.28 -18.02 0.30
CA LEU A 611 -13.90 -17.85 -0.16
C LEU A 611 -13.73 -18.32 -1.62
N LEU A 612 -14.29 -19.47 -2.01
CA LEU A 612 -14.11 -20.02 -3.35
C LEU A 612 -14.92 -19.28 -4.43
N LEU A 613 -16.14 -18.85 -4.10
CA LEU A 613 -17.03 -18.12 -5.00
C LEU A 613 -16.79 -16.60 -4.97
N MET A 614 -15.87 -16.14 -4.10
CA MET A 614 -15.54 -14.73 -3.90
C MET A 614 -16.77 -13.86 -3.59
N ASN A 615 -17.81 -14.41 -2.96
CA ASN A 615 -19.07 -13.71 -2.73
C ASN A 615 -19.59 -14.01 -1.34
N GLU A 616 -20.21 -13.01 -0.72
CA GLU A 616 -20.92 -13.17 0.54
C GLU A 616 -22.34 -12.57 0.42
N PRO A 617 -23.41 -13.36 0.66
CA PRO A 617 -23.39 -14.80 0.86
C PRO A 617 -22.84 -15.56 -0.37
N PRO A 618 -22.41 -16.84 -0.22
CA PRO A 618 -21.88 -17.62 -1.31
C PRO A 618 -22.90 -17.78 -2.43
N ARG A 619 -22.56 -17.32 -3.64
CA ARG A 619 -23.38 -17.46 -4.84
C ARG A 619 -22.50 -17.74 -6.05
N PRO A 620 -22.93 -18.61 -6.99
CA PRO A 620 -22.20 -18.85 -8.23
C PRO A 620 -21.92 -17.55 -8.99
N ASP A 621 -20.66 -17.34 -9.36
CA ASP A 621 -20.22 -16.19 -10.14
C ASP A 621 -19.14 -16.64 -11.14
N VAL A 622 -19.38 -16.37 -12.43
CA VAL A 622 -18.42 -16.65 -13.50
C VAL A 622 -17.07 -15.99 -13.24
N ARG A 623 -17.05 -14.85 -12.54
CA ARG A 623 -15.83 -14.12 -12.21
C ARG A 623 -14.92 -14.89 -11.24
N ALA A 624 -15.47 -15.83 -10.46
CA ALA A 624 -14.73 -16.70 -9.56
C ALA A 624 -14.26 -18.02 -10.23
N LEU A 625 -14.57 -18.23 -11.51
CA LEU A 625 -14.30 -19.50 -12.20
C LEU A 625 -12.82 -19.91 -12.15
N PHE A 626 -11.90 -18.95 -12.32
CA PHE A 626 -10.46 -19.20 -12.21
C PHE A 626 -10.06 -19.73 -10.84
N VAL A 627 -10.67 -19.20 -9.77
CA VAL A 627 -10.41 -19.62 -8.39
C VAL A 627 -10.95 -21.02 -8.16
N LEU A 628 -12.23 -21.25 -8.47
CA LEU A 628 -12.91 -22.55 -8.32
C LEU A 628 -12.18 -23.66 -9.08
N ALA A 629 -11.92 -23.43 -10.38
CA ALA A 629 -11.27 -24.42 -11.23
C ALA A 629 -9.81 -24.67 -10.80
N GLY A 630 -9.11 -23.63 -10.35
CA GLY A 630 -7.76 -23.75 -9.80
C GLY A 630 -7.68 -24.58 -8.52
N VAL A 631 -8.61 -24.36 -7.59
CA VAL A 631 -8.72 -25.15 -6.36
C VAL A 631 -9.12 -26.59 -6.65
N ALA A 632 -10.09 -26.80 -7.53
CA ALA A 632 -10.45 -28.15 -7.97
C ALA A 632 -9.25 -28.86 -8.61
N ALA A 633 -8.50 -28.19 -9.49
CA ALA A 633 -7.27 -28.73 -10.07
C ALA A 633 -6.20 -29.04 -9.01
N ALA A 634 -6.08 -28.23 -7.95
CA ALA A 634 -5.18 -28.49 -6.83
C ALA A 634 -5.58 -29.78 -6.08
N ALA A 635 -6.87 -29.94 -5.76
CA ALA A 635 -7.39 -31.14 -5.11
C ALA A 635 -7.17 -32.40 -5.96
N LEU A 636 -7.52 -32.34 -7.25
CA LEU A 636 -7.34 -33.44 -8.20
C LEU A 636 -5.85 -33.79 -8.42
N SER A 637 -4.95 -32.80 -8.36
CA SER A 637 -3.50 -33.00 -8.39
C SER A 637 -3.00 -33.75 -7.16
N VAL A 638 -3.42 -33.33 -5.96
CA VAL A 638 -3.08 -34.00 -4.68
C VAL A 638 -3.62 -35.42 -4.62
N LEU A 639 -4.83 -35.64 -5.14
CA LEU A 639 -5.45 -36.96 -5.31
C LEU A 639 -4.90 -37.77 -6.49
N ARG A 640 -3.91 -37.22 -7.23
CA ARG A 640 -3.19 -37.89 -8.32
C ARG A 640 -4.07 -38.33 -9.49
N VAL A 641 -5.17 -37.62 -9.75
CA VAL A 641 -6.04 -37.88 -10.90
C VAL A 641 -5.23 -37.77 -12.20
N PRO A 642 -5.36 -38.71 -13.16
CA PRO A 642 -4.42 -38.84 -14.27
C PRO A 642 -4.13 -37.56 -15.04
N LEU A 643 -5.13 -36.72 -15.34
CA LEU A 643 -4.96 -35.46 -16.07
C LEU A 643 -4.19 -34.40 -15.27
N PHE A 644 -4.32 -34.41 -13.94
CA PHE A 644 -3.79 -33.38 -13.04
C PHE A 644 -2.47 -33.78 -12.36
N LYS A 645 -2.07 -35.05 -12.42
CA LYS A 645 -0.86 -35.57 -11.74
C LYS A 645 0.49 -34.94 -12.14
N ARG A 646 0.51 -34.03 -13.13
CA ARG A 646 1.72 -33.29 -13.57
C ARG A 646 1.81 -31.88 -12.99
N VAL A 647 0.76 -31.42 -12.32
CA VAL A 647 0.77 -30.12 -11.64
C VAL A 647 1.76 -30.20 -10.46
N PRO A 648 2.59 -29.15 -10.22
CA PRO A 648 3.53 -29.16 -9.10
C PRO A 648 2.82 -29.33 -7.75
N LEU A 649 3.23 -30.33 -6.96
CA LEU A 649 2.59 -30.66 -5.69
C LEU A 649 2.69 -29.50 -4.69
N GLY A 650 3.85 -28.85 -4.61
CA GLY A 650 4.03 -27.70 -3.72
C GLY A 650 3.00 -26.61 -3.99
N LEU A 651 2.72 -26.32 -5.27
CA LEU A 651 1.72 -25.33 -5.69
C LEU A 651 0.31 -25.75 -5.31
N SER A 652 -0.05 -27.02 -5.55
CA SER A 652 -1.35 -27.54 -5.15
C SER A 652 -1.56 -27.49 -3.64
N VAL A 653 -0.56 -27.86 -2.84
CA VAL A 653 -0.64 -27.82 -1.37
C VAL A 653 -0.75 -26.39 -0.85
N THR A 654 0.02 -25.45 -1.40
CA THR A 654 -0.09 -24.03 -1.02
C THR A 654 -1.46 -23.45 -1.41
N CYS A 655 -1.99 -23.79 -2.59
CA CYS A 655 -3.32 -23.39 -3.02
C CYS A 655 -4.42 -23.88 -2.05
N LEU A 656 -4.42 -25.17 -1.71
CA LEU A 656 -5.37 -25.74 -0.75
C LEU A 656 -5.17 -25.17 0.67
N GLY A 657 -3.93 -24.92 1.07
CA GLY A 657 -3.59 -24.28 2.33
C GLY A 657 -4.14 -22.86 2.47
N GLY A 658 -4.36 -22.15 1.35
CA GLY A 658 -5.05 -20.87 1.33
C GLY A 658 -6.51 -20.93 1.79
N ILE A 659 -7.12 -22.12 1.83
CA ILE A 659 -8.50 -22.35 2.28
C ILE A 659 -8.55 -22.70 3.77
N ALA A 660 -7.42 -23.12 4.37
CA ALA A 660 -7.39 -23.70 5.72
C ALA A 660 -7.96 -22.76 6.80
N GLY A 661 -7.76 -21.44 6.67
CA GLY A 661 -8.35 -20.45 7.58
C GLY A 661 -9.88 -20.46 7.60
N ALA A 662 -10.53 -20.74 6.45
CA ALA A 662 -11.98 -20.80 6.33
C ALA A 662 -12.60 -22.00 7.06
N LEU A 663 -11.79 -23.01 7.41
CA LEU A 663 -12.26 -24.17 8.18
C LEU A 663 -12.50 -23.82 9.66
N VAL A 664 -11.77 -22.82 10.19
CA VAL A 664 -11.80 -22.47 11.61
C VAL A 664 -12.40 -21.08 11.87
N ALA A 665 -12.31 -20.18 10.90
CA ALA A 665 -12.89 -18.85 10.96
C ALA A 665 -13.94 -18.69 9.85
N HIS A 666 -15.17 -18.45 10.27
CA HIS A 666 -16.31 -18.11 9.46
C HIS A 666 -16.15 -16.70 8.88
N THR A 667 -16.49 -16.56 7.61
CA THR A 667 -16.37 -15.31 6.86
C THR A 667 -17.66 -14.53 6.93
N HIS A 668 -17.58 -13.30 7.43
CA HIS A 668 -18.69 -12.35 7.45
C HIS A 668 -18.29 -11.02 6.84
N ASN A 669 -19.25 -10.32 6.22
CA ASN A 669 -19.17 -9.01 5.60
C ASN A 669 -18.10 -8.86 4.49
N TYR A 670 -18.39 -7.95 3.55
CA TYR A 670 -17.54 -7.53 2.43
C TYR A 670 -17.22 -8.65 1.39
N PRO A 671 -18.04 -8.79 0.33
CA PRO A 671 -17.86 -9.80 -0.70
C PRO A 671 -16.46 -9.84 -1.32
N GLY A 672 -15.87 -11.03 -1.39
CA GLY A 672 -14.60 -11.30 -2.08
C GLY A 672 -13.34 -11.03 -1.27
N ARG A 673 -13.42 -10.34 -0.12
CA ARG A 673 -12.23 -9.97 0.67
C ARG A 673 -11.38 -11.17 1.10
N MET A 674 -12.04 -12.28 1.39
CA MET A 674 -11.40 -13.48 1.94
C MET A 674 -10.64 -14.32 0.90
N SER A 675 -10.73 -13.96 -0.39
CA SER A 675 -10.18 -14.76 -1.48
C SER A 675 -8.88 -14.21 -2.07
N ILE A 676 -8.49 -12.98 -1.72
CA ILE A 676 -7.45 -12.22 -2.42
C ILE A 676 -6.10 -12.96 -2.45
N HIS A 677 -5.70 -13.55 -1.33
CA HIS A 677 -4.45 -14.31 -1.23
C HIS A 677 -4.47 -15.61 -2.02
N LEU A 678 -5.65 -16.20 -2.27
CA LEU A 678 -5.80 -17.46 -2.99
C LEU A 678 -5.69 -17.28 -4.51
N VAL A 679 -6.18 -16.15 -5.05
CA VAL A 679 -6.33 -15.93 -6.51
C VAL A 679 -5.07 -16.29 -7.31
N PRO A 680 -3.85 -15.80 -6.97
CA PRO A 680 -2.68 -16.11 -7.80
C PRO A 680 -2.30 -17.58 -7.79
N PHE A 681 -2.44 -18.28 -6.66
CA PHE A 681 -2.11 -19.70 -6.56
C PHE A 681 -3.13 -20.56 -7.29
N ALA A 682 -4.42 -20.24 -7.19
CA ALA A 682 -5.47 -20.94 -7.92
C ALA A 682 -5.33 -20.76 -9.44
N VAL A 683 -5.13 -19.53 -9.92
CA VAL A 683 -4.89 -19.23 -11.34
C VAL A 683 -3.65 -19.96 -11.84
N ALA A 684 -2.54 -19.90 -11.11
CA ALA A 684 -1.31 -20.59 -11.50
C ALA A 684 -1.50 -22.12 -11.56
N THR A 685 -2.22 -22.70 -10.60
CA THR A 685 -2.53 -24.14 -10.57
C THR A 685 -3.35 -24.54 -11.79
N LEU A 686 -4.39 -23.77 -12.11
CA LEU A 686 -5.25 -24.02 -13.25
C LEU A 686 -4.46 -23.99 -14.56
N LEU A 687 -3.66 -22.95 -14.80
CA LEU A 687 -2.91 -22.85 -16.06
C LEU A 687 -1.80 -23.89 -16.17
N CYS A 688 -1.17 -24.29 -15.07
CA CYS A 688 -0.28 -25.47 -15.06
C CYS A 688 -1.03 -26.74 -15.48
N ALA A 689 -2.26 -26.94 -14.99
CA ALA A 689 -3.07 -28.10 -15.32
C ALA A 689 -3.51 -28.11 -16.79
N VAL A 690 -3.98 -26.97 -17.30
CA VAL A 690 -4.42 -26.81 -18.70
C VAL A 690 -3.23 -27.04 -19.64
N ALA A 691 -2.09 -26.40 -19.41
CA ALA A 691 -0.89 -26.58 -20.22
C ALA A 691 -0.43 -28.05 -20.25
N SER A 692 -0.37 -28.69 -19.07
CA SER A 692 -0.02 -30.11 -18.94
C SER A 692 -0.99 -31.04 -19.69
N GLY A 693 -2.28 -30.69 -19.72
CA GLY A 693 -3.31 -31.42 -20.47
C GLY A 693 -3.14 -31.29 -21.98
N MET A 694 -2.88 -30.06 -22.46
CA MET A 694 -2.68 -29.77 -23.88
C MET A 694 -1.44 -30.48 -24.45
N ASP A 695 -0.33 -30.52 -23.72
CA ASP A 695 0.88 -31.23 -24.16
C ASP A 695 0.65 -32.73 -24.35
N ARG A 696 -0.19 -33.33 -23.51
CA ARG A 696 -0.56 -34.75 -23.66
C ARG A 696 -1.44 -35.00 -24.88
N LEU A 697 -2.40 -34.10 -25.14
CA LEU A 697 -3.25 -34.21 -26.33
C LEU A 697 -2.41 -34.07 -27.61
N ARG A 698 -1.46 -33.12 -27.63
CA ARG A 698 -0.50 -32.97 -28.73
C ARG A 698 0.37 -34.22 -28.91
N ALA A 699 0.95 -34.76 -27.84
CA ALA A 699 1.75 -35.98 -27.90
C ALA A 699 0.94 -37.19 -28.42
N ARG A 700 -0.31 -37.35 -27.98
CA ARG A 700 -1.22 -38.38 -28.48
C ARG A 700 -1.58 -38.19 -29.96
N SER A 701 -1.80 -36.95 -30.41
CA SER A 701 -2.10 -36.67 -31.82
C SER A 701 -0.91 -36.94 -32.75
N LEU A 702 0.32 -36.69 -32.28
CA LEU A 702 1.54 -36.98 -33.02
C LEU A 702 1.81 -38.49 -33.09
N LEU A 703 1.58 -39.23 -31.99
CA LEU A 703 1.65 -40.69 -31.97
C LEU A 703 0.55 -41.34 -32.84
N GLY A 704 -0.65 -40.76 -32.86
CA GLY A 704 -1.74 -41.21 -33.73
C GLY A 704 -1.46 -40.95 -35.22
N LYS A 705 -0.70 -39.91 -35.58
CA LYS A 705 -0.23 -39.68 -36.95
C LYS A 705 0.96 -40.56 -37.33
N ALA A 706 1.85 -40.87 -36.38
CA ALA A 706 3.00 -41.74 -36.60
C ALA A 706 2.62 -43.24 -36.75
N ASN A 707 1.44 -43.65 -36.28
CA ASN A 707 0.89 -45.00 -36.47
C ASN A 707 0.01 -45.12 -37.74
N VAL A 708 -0.10 -44.06 -38.55
CA VAL A 708 -0.83 -44.03 -39.83
C VAL A 708 0.14 -43.78 -41.01
N CYS A 709 1.44 -43.79 -40.75
CA CYS A 709 2.51 -43.97 -41.72
C CYS A 709 3.23 -45.28 -41.39
#